data_AF-A0A495UG17-F1
#
_entry.id   AF-A0A495UG17-F1
#
_cell.length_a   1.000
_cell.length_b   1.000
_cell.length_c   1.000
_cell.angle_alpha   90.00
_cell.angle_beta   90.00
_cell.angle_gamma   90.00
#
_symmetry.space_group_name_H-M   'P 1'
#
loop_
_entity.id
_entity.type
_entity.pdbx_description
1 polymer ?
#
loop_
_entity_poly.entity_id
_entity_poly.type
_entity_poly.pdbx_seq_one_letter_code
_entity_poly.pdbx_strand_id
1 'polypeptide(L)'
;MRTRALVSIGGVVAIASSMLAFAPATAAVDPPALSIVRPTSSIEMPTQYPSQPRLTVVPDLPTDASIARGVMPYDEIAPFLNRLMDRSNRVSSQVVGTSYQGREIYMVTVTSRETPAETAQQDAWRTKVKYDPAAAASDAALAEGYKVPLWFNANIHGNEWEGTDATLNYIEDLATSADPVVQDLLDNHRIYFTVTNNPDGRALGQRGTANGYDPNRDFITGATKEASIVRDLASIIQPTYFIDLHGYTSVLQVEPCGPPHGENYEYDLFVPHAYATALDIEKAVTEANIPGNTYYDPEAGDVTSTNTGFINIPYRDQRSGWDDWPPIFAPQYVAYQGAVTNTVELPLGRSGDQPARAKVNIEVAEVVIDTVADYVQDNSASLLENQIEIFARGLTGTESVEIPADVSPDDLAEGVPTEWTDIWDENDIYTTEFPRAYVIPLGAGQRSDSDAQTLVQQLLVNGIEVSRTTAPFTAEGVTYPAGSYYVDMHQPVRGLANALLADGTDITDRVPDMYDISAWSLSLLWGADVEALGYTTDPAPTTALEPISEAPLTGSVAPASDYLSFEPRGVADYQAINELLGEGIALSQLEDGTVVFRRDAAADAAARAVADIYGVDVAASDGSELREEGVAGLRPLRVGYASNTDDRDALTKLGFTDLVPVTAATIESGAVDLASIDVLWIGSAVTIDPATQATAFGAMRAYVESGKPVVGRGTAGASFVSTFGLAALTATSGTNRSNGIVSIDVPEAGVLGDYAQDTAFVSPATWFTGLGAGVTVEASYAATDPLVSGHWAASDGRSSVDAAGQAAAVSATSSLAGNRLFLFGTSPTYRNHPVGAFSDIARSIFWATETASSIEPPVVQPEPTATPTPEPTTVPTPEPTTEPTPEPTTTGAPALVVPPSDSSLATTGGSSPGSLWAGAAALMMFGAGAFVLARTRARRSAE
;
A
#
# COMPACT_ATOMS: atom_id res chain seq x y z
N MET A 1 -53.17 -44.66 13.21
CA MET A 1 -53.86 -45.88 12.71
C MET A 1 -53.59 -45.99 11.21
N ARG A 2 -53.26 -47.18 10.68
CA ARG A 2 -53.12 -47.51 9.23
C ARG A 2 -52.01 -46.75 8.47
N THR A 3 -51.36 -47.29 7.43
CA THR A 3 -50.72 -48.63 7.25
C THR A 3 -49.84 -48.60 6.00
N ARG A 4 -48.60 -49.10 6.08
CA ARG A 4 -47.78 -49.76 5.03
C ARG A 4 -46.46 -50.20 5.72
N ALA A 5 -46.28 -51.44 6.13
CA ALA A 5 -46.08 -52.67 5.33
C ALA A 5 -44.64 -52.77 4.77
N LEU A 6 -43.73 -53.33 5.58
CA LEU A 6 -42.47 -53.89 5.09
C LEU A 6 -42.71 -55.28 4.47
N VAL A 7 -41.91 -55.61 3.46
CA VAL A 7 -41.57 -56.98 3.05
C VAL A 7 -40.04 -57.04 2.93
N SER A 8 -39.44 -58.17 3.24
CA SER A 8 -37.99 -58.34 3.42
C SER A 8 -37.47 -59.60 2.73
N ILE A 9 -36.15 -59.86 2.86
CA ILE A 9 -35.37 -60.99 2.29
C ILE A 9 -35.06 -60.78 0.78
N GLY A 10 -33.83 -60.91 0.30
CA GLY A 10 -32.54 -61.15 0.98
C GLY A 10 -31.56 -61.96 0.11
N GLY A 11 -30.27 -61.67 0.13
CA GLY A 11 -29.29 -62.44 -0.66
C GLY A 11 -27.81 -62.04 -0.50
N VAL A 12 -27.01 -63.03 -0.09
CA VAL A 12 -25.54 -63.17 -0.26
C VAL A 12 -24.64 -62.01 0.20
N VAL A 13 -23.96 -62.22 1.33
CA VAL A 13 -22.72 -61.50 1.66
C VAL A 13 -21.57 -62.12 0.86
N ALA A 14 -20.91 -61.31 0.03
CA ALA A 14 -19.61 -61.63 -0.55
C ALA A 14 -18.53 -60.82 0.18
N ILE A 15 -17.64 -61.49 0.91
CA ILE A 15 -16.50 -60.82 1.57
C ILE A 15 -15.42 -60.58 0.52
N ALA A 16 -15.48 -59.43 -0.14
CA ALA A 16 -14.38 -58.91 -0.93
C ALA A 16 -13.40 -58.20 0.01
N SER A 17 -12.23 -58.79 0.23
CA SER A 17 -11.14 -58.16 1.00
C SER A 17 -10.50 -57.04 0.17
N SER A 18 -11.18 -55.90 0.06
CA SER A 18 -10.60 -54.67 -0.48
C SER A 18 -9.48 -54.21 0.44
N MET A 19 -8.23 -54.49 0.07
CA MET A 19 -7.09 -53.73 0.57
C MET A 19 -7.32 -52.28 0.15
N LEU A 20 -7.68 -51.41 1.09
CA LEU A 20 -7.51 -49.98 0.87
C LEU A 20 -6.01 -49.73 0.81
N ALA A 21 -5.49 -49.59 -0.41
CA ALA A 21 -4.33 -48.75 -0.62
C ALA A 21 -4.74 -47.35 -0.16
N PHE A 22 -4.27 -46.94 1.01
CA PHE A 22 -4.21 -45.52 1.33
C PHE A 22 -3.31 -44.92 0.26
N ALA A 23 -3.87 -44.04 -0.58
CA ALA A 23 -3.03 -43.06 -1.26
C ALA A 23 -2.25 -42.32 -0.15
N PRO A 24 -0.96 -42.02 -0.34
CA PRO A 24 -0.31 -41.06 0.55
C PRO A 24 -1.16 -39.80 0.55
N ALA A 25 -1.40 -39.23 1.74
CA ALA A 25 -1.88 -37.87 1.80
C ALA A 25 -0.75 -37.00 1.24
N THR A 26 -0.87 -36.56 0.00
CA THR A 26 -0.16 -35.38 -0.47
C THR A 26 -0.49 -34.27 0.52
N ALA A 27 0.53 -33.67 1.14
CA ALA A 27 0.32 -32.43 1.84
C ALA A 27 -0.31 -31.45 0.85
N ALA A 28 -1.43 -30.85 1.22
CA ALA A 28 -1.86 -29.64 0.55
C ALA A 28 -0.96 -28.55 1.11
N VAL A 29 -0.18 -27.91 0.24
CA VAL A 29 0.50 -26.66 0.58
C VAL A 29 -0.57 -25.68 1.04
N ASP A 30 -0.41 -25.13 2.24
CA ASP A 30 -1.28 -24.08 2.74
C ASP A 30 -0.96 -22.75 2.02
N PRO A 31 -1.94 -21.88 1.76
CA PRO A 31 -1.69 -20.58 1.14
C PRO A 31 -0.80 -19.69 2.04
N PRO A 32 -0.03 -18.75 1.47
CA PRO A 32 0.93 -17.94 2.21
C PRO A 32 0.26 -17.16 3.35
N ALA A 33 0.93 -17.12 4.51
CA ALA A 33 0.38 -16.57 5.76
C ALA A 33 -0.04 -15.09 5.67
N LEU A 34 0.55 -14.33 4.73
CA LEU A 34 0.06 -13.04 4.26
C LEU A 34 0.09 -13.02 2.73
N SER A 35 -1.06 -12.74 2.10
CA SER A 35 -1.17 -12.51 0.66
C SER A 35 -0.47 -11.20 0.25
N ILE A 36 0.05 -11.13 -0.98
CA ILE A 36 0.61 -9.89 -1.52
C ILE A 36 -0.50 -8.85 -1.71
N VAL A 37 -1.54 -9.22 -2.47
CA VAL A 37 -2.78 -8.48 -2.67
C VAL A 37 -3.82 -8.93 -1.65
N ARG A 38 -4.51 -7.97 -1.00
CA ARG A 38 -5.66 -8.27 -0.16
C ARG A 38 -6.94 -8.36 -1.01
N PRO A 39 -7.66 -9.52 -1.00
CA PRO A 39 -8.90 -9.68 -1.77
C PRO A 39 -9.99 -8.71 -1.31
N THR A 40 -11.04 -8.58 -2.12
CA THR A 40 -12.24 -7.80 -1.75
C THR A 40 -13.00 -8.47 -0.60
N SER A 41 -13.56 -7.62 0.26
CA SER A 41 -14.38 -7.99 1.41
C SER A 41 -15.73 -8.50 0.94
N SER A 42 -16.16 -9.66 1.45
CA SER A 42 -17.44 -10.30 1.08
C SER A 42 -18.64 -9.60 1.75
N ILE A 43 -18.91 -8.36 1.34
CA ILE A 43 -19.97 -7.50 1.90
C ILE A 43 -21.26 -7.69 1.10
N GLU A 44 -22.25 -8.35 1.71
CA GLU A 44 -23.61 -8.41 1.17
C GLU A 44 -24.43 -7.19 1.62
N MET A 45 -24.97 -6.43 0.67
CA MET A 45 -25.87 -5.30 0.97
C MET A 45 -27.32 -5.73 1.19
N PRO A 46 -28.12 -5.01 1.99
CA PRO A 46 -29.50 -5.38 2.26
C PRO A 46 -30.39 -5.22 1.02
N THR A 47 -31.25 -6.21 0.77
CA THR A 47 -32.23 -6.20 -0.32
C THR A 47 -33.53 -5.44 0.02
N GLN A 48 -33.60 -4.78 1.18
CA GLN A 48 -34.67 -3.86 1.60
C GLN A 48 -34.22 -3.06 2.83
N TYR A 49 -34.86 -1.92 3.09
CA TYR A 49 -34.61 -1.10 4.29
C TYR A 49 -35.91 -0.89 5.10
N PRO A 50 -35.90 -1.06 6.45
CA PRO A 50 -34.74 -1.38 7.26
C PRO A 50 -34.37 -2.87 7.23
N SER A 51 -33.09 -3.16 7.41
CA SER A 51 -32.55 -4.51 7.63
C SER A 51 -31.97 -4.62 9.04
N GLN A 52 -32.56 -5.51 9.84
CA GLN A 52 -32.40 -5.51 11.30
C GLN A 52 -32.00 -6.90 11.83
N PRO A 53 -30.82 -7.43 11.46
CA PRO A 53 -30.25 -8.59 12.13
C PRO A 53 -29.92 -8.25 13.59
N ARG A 54 -29.96 -9.25 14.47
CA ARG A 54 -29.51 -9.06 15.86
C ARG A 54 -27.98 -9.09 15.90
N LEU A 55 -27.36 -7.94 16.17
CA LEU A 55 -25.90 -7.84 16.30
C LEU A 55 -25.40 -8.61 17.54
N THR A 56 -24.19 -9.15 17.45
CA THR A 56 -23.54 -9.90 18.54
C THR A 56 -23.28 -8.98 19.73
N VAL A 57 -23.78 -9.35 20.91
CA VAL A 57 -23.35 -8.70 22.16
C VAL A 57 -22.13 -9.45 22.70
N VAL A 58 -20.96 -8.79 22.64
CA VAL A 58 -19.72 -9.27 23.22
C VAL A 58 -19.66 -9.02 24.74
N PRO A 59 -18.83 -9.74 25.51
CA PRO A 59 -18.64 -9.46 26.94
C PRO A 59 -17.91 -8.14 27.20
N ASP A 60 -18.21 -7.50 28.32
CA ASP A 60 -17.57 -6.28 28.84
C ASP A 60 -16.03 -6.36 28.74
N LEU A 61 -15.37 -5.27 28.32
CA LEU A 61 -13.90 -5.15 28.33
C LEU A 61 -13.42 -4.08 29.32
N PRO A 62 -13.18 -4.41 30.61
CA PRO A 62 -12.76 -3.45 31.64
C PRO A 62 -11.40 -2.74 31.43
N THR A 63 -10.71 -3.06 30.33
CA THR A 63 -9.45 -2.45 29.90
C THR A 63 -9.57 -1.68 28.58
N ASP A 64 -10.78 -1.49 28.04
CA ASP A 64 -11.02 -0.64 26.87
C ASP A 64 -10.61 0.82 27.21
N ALA A 65 -9.66 1.36 26.45
CA ALA A 65 -9.11 2.69 26.67
C ALA A 65 -10.17 3.82 26.54
N SER A 66 -11.25 3.60 25.79
CA SER A 66 -12.37 4.56 25.67
C SER A 66 -13.08 4.83 27.01
N ILE A 67 -13.11 3.85 27.93
CA ILE A 67 -13.68 4.01 29.28
C ILE A 67 -12.94 5.12 30.04
N ALA A 68 -11.62 5.26 29.83
CA ALA A 68 -10.82 6.32 30.42
C ALA A 68 -10.96 7.67 29.70
N ARG A 69 -11.33 7.68 28.40
CA ARG A 69 -11.75 8.90 27.67
C ARG A 69 -13.15 9.37 28.12
N GLY A 70 -13.98 8.48 28.64
CA GLY A 70 -15.33 8.78 29.13
C GLY A 70 -16.40 8.70 28.05
N VAL A 71 -16.19 7.84 27.05
CA VAL A 71 -17.00 7.65 25.83
C VAL A 71 -17.38 6.17 25.68
N MET A 72 -18.18 5.81 24.68
CA MET A 72 -18.78 4.48 24.58
C MET A 72 -17.73 3.36 24.36
N PRO A 73 -17.66 2.35 25.25
CA PRO A 73 -16.81 1.19 25.05
C PRO A 73 -17.34 0.32 23.91
N TYR A 74 -16.44 -0.41 23.26
CA TYR A 74 -16.79 -1.20 22.07
C TYR A 74 -17.93 -2.21 22.34
N ASP A 75 -17.96 -2.80 23.54
CA ASP A 75 -18.99 -3.76 23.96
C ASP A 75 -20.42 -3.19 24.10
N GLU A 76 -20.60 -1.87 24.27
CA GLU A 76 -21.93 -1.22 24.32
C GLU A 76 -22.48 -0.79 22.95
N ILE A 77 -21.65 -0.77 21.89
CA ILE A 77 -22.08 -0.35 20.54
C ILE A 77 -23.17 -1.27 19.98
N ALA A 78 -22.95 -2.59 19.99
CA ALA A 78 -23.94 -3.55 19.52
C ALA A 78 -25.23 -3.58 20.38
N PRO A 79 -25.16 -3.52 21.73
CA PRO A 79 -26.32 -3.23 22.58
C PRO A 79 -27.07 -1.95 22.19
N PHE A 80 -26.39 -0.84 21.89
CA PHE A 80 -27.01 0.42 21.49
C PHE A 80 -27.75 0.30 20.14
N LEU A 81 -27.07 -0.18 19.10
CA LEU A 81 -27.65 -0.34 17.76
C LEU A 81 -28.83 -1.32 17.76
N ASN A 82 -28.73 -2.43 18.50
CA ASN A 82 -29.84 -3.34 18.72
C ASN A 82 -31.06 -2.64 19.35
N ARG A 83 -30.86 -1.76 20.36
CA ARG A 83 -31.96 -0.99 21.00
C ARG A 83 -32.60 0.02 20.04
N LEU A 84 -31.86 0.57 19.09
CA LEU A 84 -32.41 1.47 18.07
C LEU A 84 -33.20 0.73 16.99
N MET A 85 -32.72 -0.43 16.53
CA MET A 85 -33.47 -1.29 15.61
C MET A 85 -34.75 -1.84 16.25
N ASP A 86 -34.71 -2.23 17.53
CA ASP A 86 -35.90 -2.68 18.28
C ASP A 86 -37.02 -1.61 18.40
N ARG A 87 -36.73 -0.32 18.15
CA ARG A 87 -37.68 0.81 18.35
C ARG A 87 -37.95 1.69 17.12
N SER A 88 -37.19 1.56 16.03
CA SER A 88 -37.29 2.41 14.85
C SER A 88 -37.33 1.61 13.55
N ASN A 89 -38.17 2.03 12.61
CA ASN A 89 -38.26 1.44 11.28
C ASN A 89 -37.41 2.17 10.21
N ARG A 90 -36.46 3.00 10.64
CA ARG A 90 -35.53 3.76 9.77
C ARG A 90 -34.08 3.26 9.83
N VAL A 91 -33.70 2.58 10.93
CA VAL A 91 -32.32 2.14 11.20
C VAL A 91 -32.11 0.73 10.71
N SER A 92 -31.04 0.53 9.95
CA SER A 92 -30.46 -0.78 9.60
C SER A 92 -29.05 -0.86 10.12
N SER A 93 -28.58 -2.05 10.51
CA SER A 93 -27.17 -2.25 10.82
C SER A 93 -26.71 -3.66 10.48
N GLN A 94 -25.46 -3.78 10.04
CA GLN A 94 -24.85 -5.03 9.65
C GLN A 94 -23.36 -5.05 10.01
N VAL A 95 -22.82 -6.26 10.14
CA VAL A 95 -21.37 -6.48 10.20
C VAL A 95 -20.85 -6.49 8.76
N VAL A 96 -19.91 -5.59 8.45
CA VAL A 96 -19.25 -5.50 7.13
C VAL A 96 -17.90 -6.22 7.10
N GLY A 97 -17.41 -6.65 8.25
CA GLY A 97 -16.18 -7.44 8.36
C GLY A 97 -15.71 -7.53 9.80
N THR A 98 -14.45 -7.93 9.99
CA THR A 98 -13.82 -7.96 11.30
C THR A 98 -12.43 -7.34 11.28
N SER A 99 -12.01 -6.77 12.41
CA SER A 99 -10.65 -6.29 12.64
C SER A 99 -9.60 -7.41 12.64
N TYR A 100 -8.32 -7.05 12.79
CA TYR A 100 -7.23 -8.00 12.97
C TYR A 100 -7.47 -8.99 14.13
N GLN A 101 -7.89 -8.51 15.31
CA GLN A 101 -8.25 -9.34 16.48
C GLN A 101 -9.68 -9.92 16.44
N GLY A 102 -10.45 -9.69 15.37
CA GLY A 102 -11.75 -10.33 15.17
C GLY A 102 -12.96 -9.60 15.76
N ARG A 103 -12.85 -8.31 16.11
CA ARG A 103 -14.00 -7.47 16.49
C ARG A 103 -14.85 -7.18 15.26
N GLU A 104 -16.17 -7.28 15.38
CA GLU A 104 -17.14 -6.94 14.31
C GLU A 104 -17.04 -5.43 13.99
N ILE A 105 -16.93 -5.08 12.70
CA ILE A 105 -17.01 -3.69 12.21
C ILE A 105 -18.43 -3.46 11.73
N TYR A 106 -19.10 -2.47 12.33
CA TYR A 106 -20.52 -2.18 12.09
C TYR A 106 -20.70 -1.05 11.08
N MET A 107 -21.45 -1.34 10.02
CA MET A 107 -22.09 -0.30 9.22
C MET A 107 -23.53 -0.09 9.70
N VAL A 108 -23.97 1.15 9.68
CA VAL A 108 -25.36 1.53 9.92
C VAL A 108 -25.87 2.30 8.70
N THR A 109 -27.08 1.99 8.25
CA THR A 109 -27.78 2.77 7.21
C THR A 109 -29.07 3.30 7.78
N VAL A 110 -29.27 4.62 7.71
CA VAL A 110 -30.49 5.30 8.13
C VAL A 110 -31.16 5.93 6.91
N THR A 111 -32.42 5.54 6.66
CA THR A 111 -33.22 6.02 5.54
C THR A 111 -34.71 5.72 5.79
N SER A 112 -35.61 6.38 5.08
CA SER A 112 -37.03 6.01 5.06
C SER A 112 -37.22 4.65 4.39
N ARG A 113 -38.21 3.91 4.88
CA ARG A 113 -38.44 2.50 4.53
C ARG A 113 -38.52 2.26 3.02
N GLU A 114 -37.82 1.25 2.55
CA GLU A 114 -37.86 0.75 1.17
C GLU A 114 -38.34 -0.72 1.14
N THR A 115 -39.16 -1.05 0.15
CA THR A 115 -39.45 -2.44 -0.24
C THR A 115 -38.34 -2.98 -1.15
N PRO A 116 -38.24 -4.31 -1.36
CA PRO A 116 -37.24 -4.88 -2.26
C PRO A 116 -37.30 -4.40 -3.71
N ALA A 117 -38.44 -3.86 -4.16
CA ALA A 117 -38.58 -3.26 -5.49
C ALA A 117 -37.99 -1.85 -5.55
N GLU A 118 -38.17 -1.05 -4.49
CA GLU A 118 -37.57 0.29 -4.38
C GLU A 118 -36.06 0.17 -4.19
N THR A 119 -35.59 -0.71 -3.29
CA THR A 119 -34.15 -0.93 -3.09
C THR A 119 -33.43 -1.38 -4.36
N ALA A 120 -33.98 -2.36 -5.09
CA ALA A 120 -33.41 -2.79 -6.37
C ALA A 120 -33.44 -1.69 -7.46
N GLN A 121 -34.39 -0.75 -7.40
CA GLN A 121 -34.44 0.40 -8.31
C GLN A 121 -33.37 1.46 -7.97
N GLN A 122 -33.13 1.72 -6.69
CA GLN A 122 -32.01 2.56 -6.23
C GLN A 122 -30.67 1.97 -6.67
N ASP A 123 -30.49 0.66 -6.48
CA ASP A 123 -29.23 -0.01 -6.82
C ASP A 123 -29.01 -0.04 -8.34
N ALA A 124 -30.07 -0.20 -9.14
CA ALA A 124 -30.02 -0.06 -10.60
C ALA A 124 -29.70 1.39 -11.05
N TRP A 125 -30.21 2.41 -10.35
CA TRP A 125 -29.84 3.81 -10.61
C TRP A 125 -28.39 4.10 -10.24
N ARG A 126 -27.87 3.57 -9.13
CA ARG A 126 -26.44 3.67 -8.73
C ARG A 126 -25.53 3.11 -9.82
N THR A 127 -25.81 1.89 -10.30
CA THR A 127 -25.11 1.28 -11.43
C THR A 127 -25.22 2.13 -12.70
N LYS A 128 -26.39 2.72 -12.97
CA LYS A 128 -26.60 3.59 -14.13
C LYS A 128 -25.79 4.89 -14.05
N VAL A 129 -25.69 5.52 -12.88
CA VAL A 129 -24.83 6.70 -12.66
C VAL A 129 -23.37 6.40 -13.02
N LYS A 130 -22.85 5.24 -12.57
CA LYS A 130 -21.44 4.88 -12.80
C LYS A 130 -21.13 4.37 -14.22
N TYR A 131 -22.06 3.67 -14.87
CA TYR A 131 -21.80 2.94 -16.13
C TYR A 131 -22.61 3.39 -17.35
N ASP A 132 -23.62 4.24 -17.18
CA ASP A 132 -24.35 4.91 -18.27
C ASP A 132 -24.74 6.35 -17.84
N PRO A 133 -23.75 7.20 -17.48
CA PRO A 133 -23.99 8.55 -16.95
C PRO A 133 -24.74 9.44 -17.95
N ALA A 134 -24.54 9.25 -19.26
CA ALA A 134 -25.27 9.97 -20.30
C ALA A 134 -26.79 9.67 -20.27
N ALA A 135 -27.18 8.42 -19.99
CA ALA A 135 -28.58 8.09 -19.75
C ALA A 135 -29.03 8.44 -18.33
N ALA A 136 -28.12 8.59 -17.35
CA ALA A 136 -28.44 9.02 -15.98
C ALA A 136 -28.81 10.50 -15.94
N ALA A 137 -27.99 11.37 -16.53
CA ALA A 137 -28.21 12.81 -16.68
C ALA A 137 -29.52 13.19 -17.40
N SER A 138 -30.11 12.25 -18.15
CA SER A 138 -31.37 12.42 -18.89
C SER A 138 -32.56 11.65 -18.29
N ASP A 139 -32.40 11.04 -17.12
CA ASP A 139 -33.44 10.24 -16.44
C ASP A 139 -34.18 11.05 -15.37
N ALA A 140 -35.30 11.65 -15.76
CA ALA A 140 -36.15 12.40 -14.83
C ALA A 140 -36.69 11.56 -13.65
N ALA A 141 -36.78 10.23 -13.77
CA ALA A 141 -37.21 9.37 -12.66
C ALA A 141 -36.06 9.10 -11.67
N LEU A 142 -34.82 9.08 -12.15
CA LEU A 142 -33.62 9.09 -11.31
C LEU A 142 -33.52 10.43 -10.58
N ALA A 143 -33.65 11.55 -11.28
CA ALA A 143 -33.55 12.90 -10.69
C ALA A 143 -34.65 13.21 -9.65
N GLU A 144 -35.86 12.63 -9.80
CA GLU A 144 -36.96 12.78 -8.81
C GLU A 144 -36.91 11.73 -7.68
N GLY A 145 -36.25 10.58 -7.89
CA GLY A 145 -36.43 9.40 -7.04
C GLY A 145 -35.18 8.70 -6.52
N TYR A 146 -33.97 9.04 -6.99
CA TYR A 146 -32.72 8.45 -6.51
C TYR A 146 -32.36 8.99 -5.14
N LYS A 147 -32.15 8.10 -4.17
CA LYS A 147 -31.77 8.48 -2.82
C LYS A 147 -30.27 8.72 -2.72
N VAL A 148 -29.88 9.99 -2.74
CA VAL A 148 -28.47 10.39 -2.82
C VAL A 148 -27.68 9.91 -1.58
N PRO A 149 -26.57 9.16 -1.77
CA PRO A 149 -25.82 8.53 -0.69
C PRO A 149 -24.81 9.48 -0.01
N LEU A 150 -24.92 9.61 1.32
CA LEU A 150 -24.00 10.35 2.20
C LEU A 150 -23.37 9.40 3.21
N TRP A 151 -22.05 9.46 3.42
CA TRP A 151 -21.33 8.53 4.32
C TRP A 151 -20.42 9.24 5.32
N PHE A 152 -20.63 8.97 6.61
CA PHE A 152 -19.76 9.35 7.71
C PHE A 152 -18.87 8.16 8.12
N ASN A 153 -17.55 8.32 8.03
CA ASN A 153 -16.58 7.39 8.61
C ASN A 153 -16.11 7.92 9.98
N ALA A 154 -15.87 7.01 10.92
CA ALA A 154 -15.43 7.39 12.26
C ALA A 154 -14.41 6.39 12.82
N ASN A 155 -13.44 6.93 13.58
CA ASN A 155 -12.56 6.14 14.43
C ASN A 155 -11.75 5.09 13.63
N ILE A 156 -11.28 5.48 12.44
CA ILE A 156 -10.24 4.80 11.65
C ILE A 156 -8.89 4.82 12.39
N HIS A 157 -8.58 5.95 13.01
CA HIS A 157 -7.56 6.02 14.04
C HIS A 157 -8.20 5.61 15.38
N GLY A 158 -7.72 4.53 15.99
CA GLY A 158 -8.40 3.91 17.14
C GLY A 158 -8.53 4.83 18.36
N ASN A 159 -7.51 5.63 18.67
CA ASN A 159 -7.48 6.55 19.81
C ASN A 159 -8.05 7.95 19.51
N GLU A 160 -8.98 8.02 18.57
CA GLU A 160 -9.70 9.20 18.11
C GLU A 160 -11.18 8.85 18.21
N TRP A 161 -11.70 8.87 19.45
CA TRP A 161 -12.87 8.08 19.82
C TRP A 161 -14.21 8.76 19.50
N GLU A 162 -14.25 10.09 19.57
CA GLU A 162 -15.48 10.87 19.69
C GLU A 162 -16.37 10.87 18.45
N GLY A 163 -15.83 10.65 17.25
CA GLY A 163 -16.63 10.50 16.02
C GLY A 163 -17.63 9.33 16.12
N THR A 164 -17.27 8.25 16.82
CA THR A 164 -18.18 7.13 17.11
C THR A 164 -19.37 7.56 17.94
N ASP A 165 -19.13 8.33 19.00
CA ASP A 165 -20.17 8.74 19.93
C ASP A 165 -21.10 9.81 19.32
N ALA A 166 -20.54 10.75 18.55
CA ALA A 166 -21.32 11.76 17.82
C ALA A 166 -22.17 11.14 16.70
N THR A 167 -21.63 10.20 15.91
CA THR A 167 -22.41 9.47 14.89
C THR A 167 -23.51 8.61 15.53
N LEU A 168 -23.25 7.95 16.66
CA LEU A 168 -24.27 7.18 17.39
C LEU A 168 -25.40 8.05 17.96
N ASN A 169 -25.08 9.25 18.47
CA ASN A 169 -26.09 10.22 18.90
C ASN A 169 -26.96 10.68 17.72
N TYR A 170 -26.34 11.05 16.60
CA TYR A 170 -27.06 11.47 15.39
C TYR A 170 -27.93 10.34 14.79
N ILE A 171 -27.46 9.08 14.85
CA ILE A 171 -28.27 7.91 14.49
C ILE A 171 -29.50 7.79 15.41
N GLU A 172 -29.41 8.02 16.73
CA GLU A 172 -30.60 8.01 17.60
C GLU A 172 -31.56 9.18 17.27
N ASP A 173 -31.05 10.38 17.00
CA ASP A 173 -31.90 11.52 16.63
C ASP A 173 -32.63 11.27 15.30
N LEU A 174 -31.94 10.83 14.23
CA LEU A 174 -32.57 10.42 12.98
C LEU A 174 -33.58 9.26 13.18
N ALA A 175 -33.25 8.29 14.05
CA ALA A 175 -34.11 7.14 14.33
C ALA A 175 -35.39 7.48 15.08
N THR A 176 -35.40 8.58 15.85
CA THR A 176 -36.45 8.88 16.84
C THR A 176 -37.16 10.21 16.62
N SER A 177 -36.60 11.11 15.80
CA SER A 177 -37.19 12.40 15.47
C SER A 177 -38.55 12.27 14.78
N ALA A 178 -39.41 13.23 15.11
CA ALA A 178 -40.71 13.47 14.47
C ALA A 178 -40.75 14.80 13.70
N ASP A 179 -39.58 15.42 13.47
CA ASP A 179 -39.45 16.63 12.67
C ASP A 179 -39.68 16.31 11.17
N PRO A 180 -40.57 17.03 10.47
CA PRO A 180 -40.75 16.88 9.02
C PRO A 180 -39.45 17.04 8.21
N VAL A 181 -38.50 17.89 8.63
CA VAL A 181 -37.21 18.07 7.95
C VAL A 181 -36.38 16.78 7.99
N VAL A 182 -36.45 16.03 9.10
CA VAL A 182 -35.79 14.72 9.22
C VAL A 182 -36.56 13.62 8.46
N GLN A 183 -37.81 13.85 8.05
CA GLN A 183 -38.49 12.94 7.10
C GLN A 183 -38.09 13.25 5.67
N ASP A 184 -38.08 14.53 5.29
CA ASP A 184 -37.58 15.02 4.00
C ASP A 184 -36.17 14.49 3.70
N LEU A 185 -35.25 14.63 4.67
CA LEU A 185 -33.89 14.08 4.60
C LEU A 185 -33.86 12.56 4.35
N LEU A 186 -34.66 11.79 5.08
CA LEU A 186 -34.60 10.32 5.01
C LEU A 186 -35.43 9.74 3.86
N ASP A 187 -36.40 10.49 3.33
CA ASP A 187 -37.13 10.17 2.10
C ASP A 187 -36.22 10.38 0.86
N ASN A 188 -35.37 11.41 0.85
CA ASN A 188 -34.47 11.76 -0.26
C ASN A 188 -33.05 11.18 -0.16
N HIS A 189 -32.60 10.64 0.98
CA HIS A 189 -31.21 10.16 1.16
C HIS A 189 -31.11 8.76 1.79
N ARG A 190 -30.00 8.08 1.49
CA ARG A 190 -29.48 6.94 2.27
C ARG A 190 -28.24 7.42 3.01
N ILE A 191 -28.31 7.53 4.34
CA ILE A 191 -27.19 7.99 5.17
C ILE A 191 -26.49 6.78 5.79
N TYR A 192 -25.18 6.65 5.55
CA TYR A 192 -24.34 5.55 6.00
C TYR A 192 -23.37 6.01 7.09
N PHE A 193 -23.07 5.10 8.02
CA PHE A 193 -22.12 5.35 9.11
C PHE A 193 -21.22 4.13 9.32
N THR A 194 -19.90 4.32 9.26
CA THR A 194 -18.93 3.36 9.81
C THR A 194 -18.66 3.74 11.25
N VAL A 195 -19.39 3.12 12.19
CA VAL A 195 -19.44 3.56 13.59
C VAL A 195 -18.07 3.49 14.29
N THR A 196 -17.27 2.47 13.98
CA THR A 196 -15.86 2.38 14.38
C THR A 196 -15.14 1.51 13.36
N ASN A 197 -14.23 2.12 12.60
CA ASN A 197 -13.46 1.42 11.57
C ASN A 197 -12.29 0.61 12.16
N ASN A 198 -11.65 1.11 13.23
CA ASN A 198 -10.55 0.45 13.93
C ASN A 198 -10.90 0.14 15.40
N PRO A 199 -11.82 -0.81 15.66
CA PRO A 199 -12.27 -1.15 17.01
C PRO A 199 -11.18 -1.79 17.88
N ASP A 200 -10.11 -2.33 17.26
CA ASP A 200 -8.95 -2.85 17.96
C ASP A 200 -8.11 -1.72 18.55
N GLY A 201 -7.74 -0.73 17.72
CA GLY A 201 -7.05 0.47 18.17
C GLY A 201 -7.88 1.25 19.19
N ARG A 202 -9.22 1.28 19.03
CA ARG A 202 -10.17 1.88 19.98
C ARG A 202 -10.02 1.29 21.38
N ALA A 203 -10.06 -0.04 21.48
CA ALA A 203 -9.93 -0.75 22.75
C ALA A 203 -8.52 -0.65 23.34
N LEU A 204 -7.48 -0.64 22.50
CA LEU A 204 -6.07 -0.58 22.91
C LEU A 204 -5.57 0.84 23.24
N GLY A 205 -6.26 1.90 22.77
CA GLY A 205 -5.84 3.29 22.95
C GLY A 205 -4.69 3.73 22.04
N GLN A 206 -4.52 3.07 20.89
CA GLN A 206 -3.50 3.39 19.87
C GLN A 206 -4.13 3.91 18.57
N ARG A 207 -3.35 4.63 17.76
CA ARG A 207 -3.81 5.17 16.47
C ARG A 207 -4.00 4.07 15.43
N GLY A 208 -2.94 3.30 15.17
CA GLY A 208 -2.95 2.21 14.20
C GLY A 208 -3.77 0.98 14.60
N THR A 209 -3.97 0.07 13.65
CA THR A 209 -4.58 -1.25 13.85
C THR A 209 -3.72 -2.16 14.74
N ALA A 210 -4.29 -3.25 15.25
CA ALA A 210 -3.56 -4.16 16.15
C ALA A 210 -2.34 -4.86 15.51
N ASN A 211 -2.25 -4.95 14.18
CA ASN A 211 -1.04 -5.47 13.50
C ASN A 211 0.07 -4.43 13.30
N GLY A 212 -0.20 -3.14 13.55
CA GLY A 212 0.80 -2.08 13.65
C GLY A 212 0.86 -1.05 12.51
N TYR A 213 -0.16 -1.00 11.64
CA TYR A 213 -0.27 -0.03 10.54
C TYR A 213 -1.17 1.15 10.91
N ASP A 214 -0.96 2.31 10.29
CA ASP A 214 -1.99 3.35 10.23
C ASP A 214 -2.96 3.01 9.09
N PRO A 215 -4.24 2.68 9.37
CA PRO A 215 -5.18 2.31 8.30
C PRO A 215 -5.52 3.49 7.38
N ASN A 216 -5.34 4.74 7.83
CA ASN A 216 -5.51 5.93 6.96
C ASN A 216 -4.25 6.22 6.11
N ARG A 217 -3.47 5.17 5.81
CA ARG A 217 -2.31 5.15 4.90
C ARG A 217 -2.28 3.89 4.03
N ASP A 218 -3.35 3.11 4.03
CA ASP A 218 -3.34 1.69 3.64
C ASP A 218 -4.41 1.30 2.60
N PHE A 219 -5.14 2.28 2.06
CA PHE A 219 -6.27 2.03 1.14
C PHE A 219 -5.86 1.26 -0.12
N ILE A 220 -4.66 1.53 -0.64
CA ILE A 220 -4.09 0.77 -1.76
C ILE A 220 -3.30 -0.46 -1.26
N THR A 221 -2.36 -0.31 -0.31
CA THR A 221 -1.45 -1.41 0.12
C THR A 221 -2.15 -2.59 0.77
N GLY A 222 -3.34 -2.40 1.35
CA GLY A 222 -4.17 -3.48 1.87
C GLY A 222 -3.50 -4.33 2.94
N ALA A 223 -2.59 -3.77 3.76
CA ALA A 223 -1.95 -4.50 4.85
C ALA A 223 -2.97 -4.87 5.95
N THR A 224 -3.99 -4.04 6.17
CA THR A 224 -5.05 -4.18 7.18
C THR A 224 -6.36 -4.69 6.58
N LYS A 225 -7.21 -5.33 7.39
CA LYS A 225 -8.60 -5.62 6.97
C LYS A 225 -9.43 -4.35 7.03
N GLU A 226 -9.12 -3.53 8.02
CA GLU A 226 -9.78 -2.31 8.42
C GLU A 226 -9.84 -1.28 7.28
N ALA A 227 -8.72 -1.01 6.59
CA ALA A 227 -8.71 -0.12 5.43
C ALA A 227 -9.45 -0.72 4.22
N SER A 228 -9.22 -2.01 3.90
CA SER A 228 -9.88 -2.64 2.74
C SER A 228 -11.39 -2.75 2.88
N ILE A 229 -11.95 -2.89 4.09
CA ILE A 229 -13.41 -2.83 4.29
C ILE A 229 -13.95 -1.44 3.87
N VAL A 230 -13.22 -0.35 4.13
CA VAL A 230 -13.62 1.01 3.71
C VAL A 230 -13.38 1.22 2.21
N ARG A 231 -12.26 0.73 1.66
CA ARG A 231 -11.96 0.67 0.22
C ARG A 231 -13.12 0.03 -0.57
N ASP A 232 -13.57 -1.14 -0.11
CA ASP A 232 -14.62 -1.91 -0.76
C ASP A 232 -16.00 -1.25 -0.58
N LEU A 233 -16.27 -0.70 0.61
CA LEU A 233 -17.48 0.09 0.87
C LEU A 233 -17.58 1.35 0.01
N ALA A 234 -16.48 1.99 -0.37
CA ALA A 234 -16.51 3.17 -1.24
C ALA A 234 -17.16 2.85 -2.60
N SER A 235 -16.80 1.73 -3.22
CA SER A 235 -17.39 1.27 -4.50
C SER A 235 -18.81 0.68 -4.34
N ILE A 236 -19.13 0.14 -3.16
CA ILE A 236 -20.46 -0.42 -2.85
C ILE A 236 -21.49 0.68 -2.52
N ILE A 237 -21.10 1.70 -1.76
CA ILE A 237 -21.95 2.83 -1.36
C ILE A 237 -22.04 3.85 -2.50
N GLN A 238 -20.92 4.14 -3.18
CA GLN A 238 -20.79 5.20 -4.19
C GLN A 238 -21.30 6.57 -3.69
N PRO A 239 -20.77 7.06 -2.54
CA PRO A 239 -21.25 8.29 -1.91
C PRO A 239 -21.07 9.49 -2.85
N THR A 240 -22.00 10.45 -2.86
CA THR A 240 -21.74 11.78 -3.45
C THR A 240 -21.02 12.69 -2.47
N TYR A 241 -21.16 12.43 -1.16
CA TYR A 241 -20.44 13.12 -0.09
C TYR A 241 -19.89 12.14 0.95
N PHE A 242 -18.61 12.28 1.31
CA PHE A 242 -17.93 11.50 2.33
C PHE A 242 -17.19 12.39 3.35
N ILE A 243 -17.14 11.97 4.61
CA ILE A 243 -16.42 12.69 5.66
C ILE A 243 -15.81 11.70 6.65
N ASP A 244 -14.54 11.92 7.00
CA ASP A 244 -13.82 11.10 7.99
C ASP A 244 -13.51 11.89 9.27
N LEU A 245 -13.84 11.29 10.42
CA LEU A 245 -13.85 11.95 11.74
C LEU A 245 -12.67 11.48 12.62
N HIS A 246 -11.72 12.39 12.84
CA HIS A 246 -10.39 12.19 13.42
C HIS A 246 -10.11 13.05 14.68
N GLY A 247 -8.89 12.94 15.23
CA GLY A 247 -8.37 13.79 16.31
C GLY A 247 -6.83 13.76 16.49
N TYR A 248 -6.14 14.87 16.75
CA TYR A 248 -6.66 16.16 17.17
C TYR A 248 -5.64 17.27 16.87
N THR A 249 -6.08 18.33 16.20
CA THR A 249 -5.23 19.44 15.71
C THR A 249 -5.18 20.65 16.65
N SER A 250 -5.61 20.50 17.91
CA SER A 250 -5.70 21.54 18.96
C SER A 250 -6.77 22.62 18.74
N VAL A 251 -7.14 22.89 17.50
CA VAL A 251 -8.35 23.60 17.03
C VAL A 251 -9.18 22.64 16.18
N LEU A 252 -10.46 22.91 15.91
CA LEU A 252 -11.15 22.16 14.85
C LEU A 252 -10.45 22.46 13.51
N GLN A 253 -10.14 21.41 12.77
CA GLN A 253 -9.68 21.53 11.39
C GLN A 253 -10.65 20.81 10.47
N VAL A 254 -11.05 21.48 9.38
CA VAL A 254 -11.87 20.91 8.29
C VAL A 254 -11.12 21.11 7.00
N GLU A 255 -10.85 20.02 6.32
CA GLU A 255 -9.97 19.97 5.15
C GLU A 255 -10.76 19.66 3.88
N PRO A 256 -10.74 20.55 2.88
CA PRO A 256 -11.13 20.28 1.50
C PRO A 256 -9.89 20.15 0.61
N CYS A 257 -8.83 19.52 1.13
CA CYS A 257 -7.47 19.44 0.60
C CYS A 257 -6.65 20.75 0.65
N GLY A 258 -5.41 20.71 0.19
CA GLY A 258 -4.50 21.87 0.07
C GLY A 258 -3.28 21.54 -0.81
N PRO A 259 -2.52 22.55 -1.29
CA PRO A 259 -1.38 22.34 -2.18
C PRO A 259 -0.16 21.75 -1.44
N PRO A 260 0.49 20.71 -1.98
CA PRO A 260 0.33 20.17 -3.35
C PRO A 260 -0.88 19.26 -3.55
N HIS A 261 -1.48 19.40 -4.73
CA HIS A 261 -2.73 18.77 -5.14
C HIS A 261 -2.48 17.62 -6.14
N GLY A 262 -3.10 16.46 -5.93
CA GLY A 262 -2.95 15.28 -6.78
C GLY A 262 -3.50 15.47 -8.20
N GLU A 263 -2.68 15.19 -9.22
CA GLU A 263 -2.93 15.52 -10.64
C GLU A 263 -4.13 14.80 -11.31
N ASN A 264 -4.88 13.98 -10.56
CA ASN A 264 -5.83 13.00 -11.08
C ASN A 264 -7.27 13.17 -10.57
N TYR A 265 -7.55 14.23 -9.80
CA TYR A 265 -8.89 14.58 -9.34
C TYR A 265 -9.57 15.59 -10.27
N GLU A 266 -10.91 15.53 -10.38
CA GLU A 266 -11.72 16.48 -11.14
C GLU A 266 -12.04 17.71 -10.25
N TYR A 267 -11.03 18.56 -10.00
CA TYR A 267 -11.10 19.62 -8.99
C TYR A 267 -12.23 20.64 -9.21
N ASP A 268 -12.62 20.91 -10.46
CA ASP A 268 -13.72 21.81 -10.82
C ASP A 268 -15.10 21.31 -10.33
N LEU A 269 -15.20 20.00 -10.04
CA LEU A 269 -16.39 19.34 -9.51
C LEU A 269 -16.29 19.04 -8.00
N PHE A 270 -15.09 19.17 -7.42
CA PHE A 270 -14.78 18.80 -6.03
C PHE A 270 -14.63 20.02 -5.11
N VAL A 271 -13.71 20.94 -5.44
CA VAL A 271 -13.34 22.08 -4.57
C VAL A 271 -14.53 22.98 -4.23
N PRO A 272 -15.46 23.32 -5.17
CA PRO A 272 -16.57 24.21 -4.87
C PRO A 272 -17.39 23.76 -3.66
N HIS A 273 -17.79 22.49 -3.62
CA HIS A 273 -18.60 21.95 -2.54
C HIS A 273 -17.78 21.61 -1.30
N ALA A 274 -16.55 21.11 -1.47
CA ALA A 274 -15.69 20.76 -0.34
C ALA A 274 -15.33 21.99 0.51
N TYR A 275 -15.00 23.12 -0.13
CA TYR A 275 -14.67 24.37 0.55
C TYR A 275 -15.91 25.11 1.09
N ALA A 276 -17.01 25.17 0.33
CA ALA A 276 -18.26 25.77 0.82
C ALA A 276 -18.78 25.07 2.08
N THR A 277 -18.72 23.73 2.13
CA THR A 277 -19.09 22.94 3.32
C THR A 277 -18.15 23.25 4.49
N ALA A 278 -16.84 23.43 4.25
CA ALA A 278 -15.90 23.80 5.30
C ALA A 278 -16.19 25.19 5.90
N LEU A 279 -16.59 26.17 5.08
CA LEU A 279 -17.03 27.50 5.53
C LEU A 279 -18.35 27.44 6.32
N ASP A 280 -19.31 26.60 5.90
CA ASP A 280 -20.55 26.41 6.66
C ASP A 280 -20.32 25.72 8.01
N ILE A 281 -19.39 24.77 8.09
CA ILE A 281 -18.97 24.15 9.36
C ILE A 281 -18.27 25.17 10.26
N GLU A 282 -17.36 26.00 9.73
CA GLU A 282 -16.70 27.09 10.47
C GLU A 282 -17.74 28.01 11.12
N LYS A 283 -18.68 28.49 10.30
CA LYS A 283 -19.81 29.32 10.70
C LYS A 283 -20.70 28.64 11.75
N ALA A 284 -21.05 27.37 11.58
CA ALA A 284 -21.89 26.63 12.53
C ALA A 284 -21.19 26.42 13.89
N VAL A 285 -19.91 26.04 13.90
CA VAL A 285 -19.14 25.75 15.13
C VAL A 285 -18.76 27.04 15.88
N THR A 286 -18.56 28.15 15.16
CA THR A 286 -18.30 29.47 15.75
C THR A 286 -19.58 30.13 16.26
N GLU A 287 -20.72 30.01 15.57
CA GLU A 287 -22.03 30.44 16.08
C GLU A 287 -22.49 29.61 17.30
N ALA A 288 -22.19 28.31 17.33
CA ALA A 288 -22.48 27.43 18.48
C ALA A 288 -21.70 27.81 19.74
N ASN A 289 -20.50 28.40 19.59
CA ASN A 289 -19.69 28.97 20.68
C ASN A 289 -19.51 28.03 21.90
N ILE A 290 -19.18 26.76 21.62
CA ILE A 290 -19.22 25.64 22.58
C ILE A 290 -18.27 25.90 23.77
N PRO A 291 -18.74 25.88 25.04
CA PRO A 291 -17.90 26.19 26.20
C PRO A 291 -16.69 25.27 26.38
N GLY A 292 -15.49 25.84 26.24
CA GLY A 292 -14.23 25.10 26.33
C GLY A 292 -13.66 24.62 25.00
N ASN A 293 -14.34 24.91 23.89
CA ASN A 293 -13.79 24.77 22.54
C ASN A 293 -12.61 25.74 22.28
N THR A 294 -11.85 25.45 21.24
CA THR A 294 -10.73 26.26 20.73
C THR A 294 -11.01 26.72 19.30
N TYR A 295 -10.42 27.86 18.94
CA TYR A 295 -10.65 28.60 17.70
C TYR A 295 -9.31 29.03 17.10
N TYR A 296 -9.28 29.31 15.79
CA TYR A 296 -8.08 29.76 15.10
C TYR A 296 -8.00 31.29 15.13
N ASP A 297 -6.81 31.84 15.35
CA ASP A 297 -6.58 33.28 15.28
C ASP A 297 -5.77 33.59 14.00
N PRO A 298 -6.42 34.02 12.89
CA PRO A 298 -5.74 34.30 11.63
C PRO A 298 -4.91 35.60 11.66
N GLU A 299 -5.04 36.46 12.68
CA GLU A 299 -4.10 37.58 12.87
C GLU A 299 -2.80 37.12 13.55
N ALA A 300 -2.86 36.07 14.37
CA ALA A 300 -1.71 35.52 15.11
C ALA A 300 -1.06 34.29 14.46
N GLY A 301 -1.80 33.51 13.67
CA GLY A 301 -1.39 32.21 13.15
C GLY A 301 -1.31 31.11 14.22
N ASP A 302 -2.15 31.16 15.25
CA ASP A 302 -2.10 30.27 16.43
C ASP A 302 -3.51 29.92 16.96
N VAL A 303 -3.58 28.95 17.88
CA VAL A 303 -4.80 28.45 18.49
C VAL A 303 -5.16 29.22 19.76
N THR A 304 -6.40 29.69 19.85
CA THR A 304 -6.93 30.47 20.98
C THR A 304 -8.16 29.81 21.62
N SER A 305 -8.49 30.25 22.84
CA SER A 305 -9.74 29.89 23.55
C SER A 305 -10.76 31.04 23.56
N THR A 306 -10.46 32.14 22.88
CA THR A 306 -11.43 33.19 22.57
C THR A 306 -12.05 32.86 21.22
N ASN A 307 -13.37 32.91 21.10
CA ASN A 307 -14.04 32.72 19.81
C ASN A 307 -13.75 33.93 18.91
N THR A 308 -12.98 33.68 17.84
CA THR A 308 -12.54 34.63 16.81
C THR A 308 -13.48 34.71 15.61
N GLY A 309 -14.39 33.73 15.47
CA GLY A 309 -15.14 33.50 14.24
C GLY A 309 -14.47 32.53 13.25
N PHE A 310 -13.33 31.91 13.60
CA PHE A 310 -12.57 31.03 12.70
C PHE A 310 -12.21 29.66 13.29
N ILE A 311 -12.11 28.67 12.41
CA ILE A 311 -11.46 27.36 12.62
C ILE A 311 -10.23 27.28 11.70
N ASN A 312 -9.52 26.15 11.66
CA ASN A 312 -8.46 25.95 10.66
C ASN A 312 -9.04 25.27 9.41
N ILE A 313 -8.94 25.92 8.24
CA ILE A 313 -9.26 25.34 6.93
C ILE A 313 -7.97 25.33 6.11
N PRO A 314 -7.24 24.19 6.00
CA PRO A 314 -5.89 24.16 5.42
C PRO A 314 -5.78 24.78 4.03
N TYR A 315 -6.78 24.57 3.17
CA TYR A 315 -6.85 25.18 1.84
C TYR A 315 -6.69 26.72 1.83
N ARG A 316 -7.25 27.39 2.86
CA ARG A 316 -7.21 28.84 3.06
C ARG A 316 -6.03 29.26 3.94
N ASP A 317 -5.81 28.52 5.03
CA ASP A 317 -4.97 28.93 6.16
C ASP A 317 -3.54 28.36 6.09
N GLN A 318 -3.29 27.36 5.25
CA GLN A 318 -2.03 26.61 5.11
C GLN A 318 -1.70 26.32 3.64
N ARG A 319 -1.44 27.37 2.86
CA ARG A 319 -1.15 27.35 1.39
C ARG A 319 0.17 26.67 0.99
N SER A 320 0.69 25.72 1.78
CA SER A 320 1.91 24.94 1.50
C SER A 320 2.10 23.84 2.55
N GLY A 321 2.58 22.67 2.13
CA GLY A 321 3.07 21.62 3.04
C GLY A 321 1.98 20.84 3.76
N TRP A 322 0.75 20.87 3.23
CA TRP A 322 -0.39 20.07 3.64
C TRP A 322 -1.05 19.53 2.37
N ASP A 323 -1.05 18.21 2.16
CA ASP A 323 -1.28 17.56 0.85
C ASP A 323 -2.50 16.62 0.79
N ASP A 324 -3.09 16.50 -0.41
CA ASP A 324 -4.06 15.45 -0.78
C ASP A 324 -3.49 14.41 -1.77
N TRP A 325 -2.20 14.52 -2.02
CA TRP A 325 -1.52 13.97 -3.18
C TRP A 325 -1.63 12.44 -3.33
N PRO A 326 -1.34 11.62 -2.30
CA PRO A 326 -1.35 10.16 -2.47
C PRO A 326 -2.75 9.56 -2.31
N PRO A 327 -3.16 8.57 -3.14
CA PRO A 327 -4.48 7.93 -3.12
C PRO A 327 -4.69 6.96 -1.92
N ILE A 328 -4.04 7.21 -0.78
CA ILE A 328 -3.91 6.24 0.34
C ILE A 328 -4.67 6.64 1.61
N PHE A 329 -5.16 7.87 1.70
CA PHE A 329 -6.02 8.34 2.79
C PHE A 329 -7.49 8.06 2.45
N ALA A 330 -8.37 7.96 3.44
CA ALA A 330 -9.77 7.62 3.21
C ALA A 330 -10.54 8.65 2.36
N PRO A 331 -10.46 9.99 2.62
CA PRO A 331 -11.16 10.98 1.80
C PRO A 331 -10.65 10.97 0.36
N GLN A 332 -9.33 10.98 0.18
CA GLN A 332 -8.63 10.94 -1.11
C GLN A 332 -9.00 9.69 -1.93
N TYR A 333 -9.00 8.49 -1.32
CA TYR A 333 -9.44 7.27 -2.01
C TYR A 333 -10.92 7.31 -2.41
N VAL A 334 -11.78 7.85 -1.54
CA VAL A 334 -13.22 7.93 -1.80
C VAL A 334 -13.56 8.99 -2.85
N ALA A 335 -12.77 10.06 -2.97
CA ALA A 335 -12.93 11.07 -4.02
C ALA A 335 -12.86 10.46 -5.44
N TYR A 336 -11.93 9.51 -5.67
CA TYR A 336 -11.85 8.74 -6.92
C TYR A 336 -13.06 7.84 -7.22
N GLN A 337 -13.98 7.65 -6.27
CA GLN A 337 -15.27 6.98 -6.50
C GLN A 337 -16.41 7.98 -6.79
N GLY A 338 -16.07 9.23 -7.17
CA GLY A 338 -17.03 10.26 -7.58
C GLY A 338 -17.69 10.98 -6.39
N ALA A 339 -16.91 11.30 -5.36
CA ALA A 339 -17.41 11.91 -4.12
C ALA A 339 -16.72 13.26 -3.82
N VAL A 340 -17.49 14.21 -3.29
CA VAL A 340 -16.93 15.37 -2.56
C VAL A 340 -16.54 14.88 -1.16
N THR A 341 -15.36 15.27 -0.66
CA THR A 341 -14.85 14.71 0.60
C THR A 341 -14.22 15.73 1.54
N ASN A 342 -14.29 15.49 2.86
CA ASN A 342 -13.53 16.24 3.85
C ASN A 342 -12.85 15.33 4.91
N THR A 343 -11.63 15.70 5.31
CA THR A 343 -11.03 15.29 6.59
C THR A 343 -11.51 16.22 7.70
N VAL A 344 -11.88 15.70 8.88
CA VAL A 344 -12.17 16.55 10.04
C VAL A 344 -11.41 16.08 11.29
N GLU A 345 -10.50 16.93 11.77
CA GLU A 345 -9.67 16.69 12.95
C GLU A 345 -10.24 17.49 14.14
N LEU A 346 -10.70 16.78 15.18
CA LEU A 346 -11.39 17.39 16.33
C LEU A 346 -10.43 18.14 17.28
N PRO A 347 -10.87 19.23 17.94
CA PRO A 347 -9.96 20.14 18.65
C PRO A 347 -9.21 19.53 19.84
N LEU A 348 -9.91 18.93 20.80
CA LEU A 348 -9.36 18.76 22.15
C LEU A 348 -8.65 17.43 22.37
N GLY A 349 -7.37 17.40 22.03
CA GLY A 349 -6.46 16.24 22.16
C GLY A 349 -6.40 15.51 23.51
N ARG A 350 -5.77 14.32 23.47
CA ARG A 350 -5.72 13.24 24.48
C ARG A 350 -5.03 13.56 25.82
N SER A 351 -4.94 14.83 26.23
CA SER A 351 -4.23 15.29 27.42
C SER A 351 -5.08 16.22 28.27
N GLY A 352 -5.11 16.00 29.59
CA GLY A 352 -5.90 16.77 30.56
C GLY A 352 -7.09 15.97 31.11
N ASP A 353 -8.19 16.66 31.44
CA ASP A 353 -9.44 16.04 31.86
C ASP A 353 -10.12 15.39 30.63
N GLN A 354 -9.98 14.07 30.51
CA GLN A 354 -10.41 13.33 29.32
C GLN A 354 -11.94 13.40 29.13
N PRO A 355 -12.81 13.12 30.13
CA PRO A 355 -14.25 13.17 29.94
C PRO A 355 -14.83 14.58 29.80
N ALA A 356 -14.12 15.62 30.26
CA ALA A 356 -14.51 17.00 29.94
C ALA A 356 -14.18 17.35 28.49
N ARG A 357 -12.98 17.00 28.00
CA ARG A 357 -12.55 17.27 26.62
C ARG A 357 -13.33 16.47 25.59
N ALA A 358 -13.65 15.22 25.89
CA ALA A 358 -14.47 14.35 25.05
C ALA A 358 -15.85 14.96 24.76
N LYS A 359 -16.50 15.59 25.77
CA LYS A 359 -17.83 16.20 25.58
C LYS A 359 -17.81 17.39 24.62
N VAL A 360 -16.79 18.23 24.69
CA VAL A 360 -16.63 19.34 23.72
C VAL A 360 -16.39 18.78 22.33
N ASN A 361 -15.53 17.77 22.17
CA ASN A 361 -15.28 17.14 20.88
C ASN A 361 -16.52 16.46 20.29
N ILE A 362 -17.33 15.78 21.11
CA ILE A 362 -18.62 15.20 20.69
C ILE A 362 -19.58 16.33 20.28
N GLU A 363 -19.73 17.38 21.08
CA GLU A 363 -20.64 18.49 20.77
C GLU A 363 -20.20 19.27 19.50
N VAL A 364 -18.90 19.35 19.23
CA VAL A 364 -18.34 19.88 17.98
C VAL A 364 -18.63 18.93 16.81
N ALA A 365 -18.35 17.63 16.95
CA ALA A 365 -18.61 16.62 15.92
C ALA A 365 -20.10 16.52 15.56
N GLU A 366 -21.00 16.66 16.53
CA GLU A 366 -22.45 16.75 16.31
C GLU A 366 -22.82 17.95 15.43
N VAL A 367 -22.21 19.13 15.65
CA VAL A 367 -22.42 20.31 14.78
C VAL A 367 -21.87 20.07 13.37
N VAL A 368 -20.71 19.43 13.23
CA VAL A 368 -20.15 19.03 11.93
C VAL A 368 -21.13 18.11 11.19
N ILE A 369 -21.62 17.05 11.85
CA ILE A 369 -22.54 16.06 11.26
C ILE A 369 -23.89 16.69 10.87
N ASP A 370 -24.48 17.51 11.75
CA ASP A 370 -25.71 18.27 11.44
C ASP A 370 -25.51 19.17 10.21
N THR A 371 -24.36 19.87 10.12
CA THR A 371 -24.09 20.84 9.04
C THR A 371 -23.85 20.16 7.70
N VAL A 372 -23.08 19.06 7.66
CA VAL A 372 -22.84 18.30 6.42
C VAL A 372 -24.13 17.66 5.91
N ALA A 373 -24.97 17.10 6.79
CA ALA A 373 -26.25 16.53 6.37
C ALA A 373 -27.21 17.59 5.81
N ASP A 374 -27.24 18.79 6.39
CA ASP A 374 -28.09 19.88 5.91
C ASP A 374 -27.54 20.49 4.60
N TYR A 375 -26.21 20.61 4.46
CA TYR A 375 -25.57 21.02 3.20
C TYR A 375 -25.87 20.05 2.06
N VAL A 376 -25.74 18.74 2.31
CA VAL A 376 -25.99 17.69 1.29
C VAL A 376 -27.48 17.60 0.92
N GLN A 377 -28.40 17.88 1.86
CA GLN A 377 -29.83 18.02 1.56
C GLN A 377 -30.11 19.21 0.63
N ASP A 378 -29.53 20.39 0.94
CA ASP A 378 -29.80 21.61 0.18
C ASP A 378 -29.07 21.64 -1.19
N ASN A 379 -27.96 20.89 -1.36
CA ASN A 379 -27.16 20.82 -2.60
C ASN A 379 -27.28 19.47 -3.36
N SER A 380 -28.21 18.59 -2.95
CA SER A 380 -28.32 17.18 -3.37
C SER A 380 -28.26 16.95 -4.89
N ALA A 381 -28.92 17.82 -5.68
CA ALA A 381 -28.94 17.73 -7.14
C ALA A 381 -27.56 17.99 -7.78
N SER A 382 -26.89 19.09 -7.39
CA SER A 382 -25.57 19.44 -7.94
C SER A 382 -24.49 18.43 -7.54
N LEU A 383 -24.56 17.88 -6.32
CA LEU A 383 -23.66 16.81 -5.87
C LEU A 383 -23.83 15.51 -6.69
N LEU A 384 -25.06 15.21 -7.13
CA LEU A 384 -25.36 14.07 -8.00
C LEU A 384 -24.94 14.35 -9.46
N GLU A 385 -25.17 15.56 -9.96
CA GLU A 385 -24.74 15.99 -11.31
C GLU A 385 -23.21 15.95 -11.44
N ASN A 386 -22.47 16.40 -10.42
CA ASN A 386 -21.01 16.30 -10.38
C ASN A 386 -20.54 14.84 -10.41
N GLN A 387 -21.14 13.93 -9.62
CA GLN A 387 -20.79 12.49 -9.68
C GLN A 387 -21.07 11.90 -11.07
N ILE A 388 -22.19 12.26 -11.70
CA ILE A 388 -22.53 11.82 -13.06
C ILE A 388 -21.50 12.33 -14.08
N GLU A 389 -21.05 13.59 -13.96
CA GLU A 389 -20.06 14.19 -14.86
C GLU A 389 -18.65 13.57 -14.68
N ILE A 390 -18.20 13.31 -13.44
CA ILE A 390 -16.93 12.60 -13.18
C ILE A 390 -16.90 11.25 -13.94
N PHE A 391 -17.97 10.47 -13.83
CA PHE A 391 -18.09 9.19 -14.54
C PHE A 391 -18.30 9.37 -16.05
N ALA A 392 -18.96 10.45 -16.50
CA ALA A 392 -19.13 10.76 -17.91
C ALA A 392 -17.78 11.05 -18.57
N ARG A 393 -16.99 11.98 -18.02
CA ARG A 393 -15.63 12.29 -18.47
C ARG A 393 -14.75 11.05 -18.52
N GLY A 394 -14.83 10.21 -17.49
CA GLY A 394 -14.16 8.92 -17.43
C GLY A 394 -14.48 8.01 -18.62
N LEU A 395 -15.76 7.76 -18.88
CA LEU A 395 -16.20 6.88 -19.98
C LEU A 395 -16.04 7.49 -21.39
N THR A 396 -16.01 8.83 -21.53
CA THR A 396 -15.79 9.50 -22.82
C THR A 396 -14.33 9.80 -23.11
N GLY A 397 -13.40 9.56 -22.17
CA GLY A 397 -11.99 9.90 -22.34
C GLY A 397 -11.73 11.42 -22.40
N THR A 398 -12.55 12.24 -21.74
CA THR A 398 -12.44 13.71 -21.79
C THR A 398 -11.14 14.18 -21.13
N GLU A 399 -10.40 15.09 -21.78
CA GLU A 399 -9.18 15.71 -21.23
C GLU A 399 -9.43 16.36 -19.85
N SER A 400 -8.39 16.45 -19.01
CA SER A 400 -8.47 17.06 -17.68
C SER A 400 -8.82 18.55 -17.77
N VAL A 401 -9.72 19.03 -16.89
CA VAL A 401 -10.13 20.44 -16.88
C VAL A 401 -9.12 21.29 -16.11
N GLU A 402 -8.34 22.10 -16.83
CA GLU A 402 -7.47 23.13 -16.24
C GLU A 402 -8.31 24.36 -15.82
N ILE A 403 -8.26 24.70 -14.53
CA ILE A 403 -8.90 25.91 -13.99
C ILE A 403 -7.91 27.08 -14.03
N PRO A 404 -8.21 28.20 -14.72
CA PRO A 404 -7.31 29.35 -14.76
C PRO A 404 -7.01 29.94 -13.38
N ALA A 405 -5.76 30.38 -13.16
CA ALA A 405 -5.34 31.05 -11.92
C ALA A 405 -6.03 32.42 -11.69
N ASP A 406 -6.73 32.96 -12.69
CA ASP A 406 -7.54 34.18 -12.61
C ASP A 406 -9.05 33.93 -12.87
N VAL A 407 -9.54 32.73 -12.55
CA VAL A 407 -10.97 32.35 -12.68
C VAL A 407 -11.91 33.32 -11.95
N SER A 408 -12.97 33.78 -12.63
CA SER A 408 -14.00 34.63 -12.03
C SER A 408 -15.19 33.81 -11.54
N PRO A 409 -15.87 34.21 -10.43
CA PRO A 409 -17.22 33.73 -10.11
C PRO A 409 -18.22 33.85 -11.28
N ASP A 410 -18.06 34.86 -12.15
CA ASP A 410 -18.89 35.07 -13.34
C ASP A 410 -18.67 34.02 -14.46
N ASP A 411 -17.58 33.23 -14.41
CA ASP A 411 -17.26 32.18 -15.40
C ASP A 411 -17.85 30.80 -15.04
N LEU A 412 -18.34 30.62 -13.80
CA LEU A 412 -18.87 29.37 -13.28
C LEU A 412 -20.37 29.18 -13.62
N ALA A 413 -20.86 27.94 -13.52
CA ALA A 413 -22.26 27.62 -13.79
C ALA A 413 -23.20 28.08 -12.65
N GLU A 414 -24.43 28.49 -13.00
CA GLU A 414 -25.44 28.93 -12.04
C GLU A 414 -25.77 27.82 -11.03
N GLY A 415 -25.45 28.05 -9.75
CA GLY A 415 -25.65 27.11 -8.64
C GLY A 415 -24.37 26.46 -8.11
N VAL A 416 -23.24 26.57 -8.82
CA VAL A 416 -21.93 26.14 -8.31
C VAL A 416 -21.42 27.13 -7.25
N PRO A 417 -20.94 26.69 -6.07
CA PRO A 417 -20.32 27.57 -5.09
C PRO A 417 -19.09 28.30 -5.65
N THR A 418 -18.85 29.53 -5.21
CA THR A 418 -17.81 30.40 -5.82
C THR A 418 -16.77 30.89 -4.81
N GLU A 419 -16.93 30.60 -3.52
CA GLU A 419 -16.11 31.15 -2.44
C GLU A 419 -14.63 30.75 -2.54
N TRP A 420 -14.33 29.66 -3.25
CA TRP A 420 -12.98 29.14 -3.48
C TRP A 420 -12.18 29.95 -4.51
N THR A 421 -12.83 30.66 -5.45
CA THR A 421 -12.10 31.43 -6.49
C THR A 421 -11.33 32.61 -5.90
N ASP A 422 -11.70 33.08 -4.71
CA ASP A 422 -10.98 34.13 -3.97
C ASP A 422 -9.59 33.68 -3.48
N ILE A 423 -9.29 32.36 -3.51
CA ILE A 423 -8.04 31.76 -3.05
C ILE A 423 -7.42 30.74 -4.04
N TRP A 424 -8.01 30.52 -5.21
CA TRP A 424 -7.41 29.72 -6.29
C TRP A 424 -6.30 30.53 -6.97
N ASP A 425 -5.08 29.99 -7.05
CA ASP A 425 -3.95 30.63 -7.73
C ASP A 425 -3.05 29.63 -8.50
N GLU A 426 -1.92 30.08 -9.06
CA GLU A 426 -1.03 29.22 -9.85
C GLU A 426 -0.46 28.00 -9.10
N ASN A 427 -0.50 27.99 -7.76
CA ASN A 427 -0.03 26.90 -6.93
C ASN A 427 -1.09 25.80 -6.71
N ASP A 428 -2.34 26.00 -7.16
CA ASP A 428 -3.41 24.99 -7.10
C ASP A 428 -3.59 24.20 -8.41
N ILE A 429 -2.93 24.61 -9.51
CA ILE A 429 -3.13 24.02 -10.83
C ILE A 429 -2.33 22.73 -11.00
N TYR A 430 -3.03 21.60 -10.86
CA TYR A 430 -2.51 20.25 -11.14
C TYR A 430 -3.48 19.49 -12.05
N THR A 431 -2.96 19.02 -13.18
CA THR A 431 -3.70 18.32 -14.24
C THR A 431 -2.79 17.24 -14.84
N THR A 432 -3.39 16.23 -15.47
CA THR A 432 -2.67 15.12 -16.12
C THR A 432 -3.19 14.87 -17.54
N GLU A 433 -2.33 14.33 -18.41
CA GLU A 433 -2.73 13.80 -19.72
C GLU A 433 -2.97 12.29 -19.59
N PHE A 434 -4.24 11.85 -19.67
CA PHE A 434 -4.57 10.43 -19.58
C PHE A 434 -4.15 9.68 -20.86
N PRO A 435 -3.38 8.56 -20.76
CA PRO A 435 -3.04 7.75 -21.91
C PRO A 435 -4.27 7.04 -22.47
N ARG A 436 -4.22 6.50 -23.70
CA ARG A 436 -5.36 5.74 -24.25
C ARG A 436 -5.62 4.48 -23.42
N ALA A 437 -4.56 3.80 -23.01
CA ALA A 437 -4.57 2.63 -22.15
C ALA A 437 -3.19 2.35 -21.55
N TYR A 438 -3.15 1.52 -20.52
CA TYR A 438 -1.93 0.82 -20.12
C TYR A 438 -1.99 -0.64 -20.59
N VAL A 439 -0.84 -1.18 -21.00
CA VAL A 439 -0.66 -2.58 -21.41
C VAL A 439 0.32 -3.24 -20.48
N ILE A 440 -0.05 -4.41 -19.97
CA ILE A 440 0.81 -5.24 -19.11
C ILE A 440 1.04 -6.55 -19.88
N PRO A 441 2.20 -6.74 -20.54
CA PRO A 441 2.51 -7.95 -21.29
C PRO A 441 2.59 -9.19 -20.38
N LEU A 442 2.42 -10.36 -21.00
CA LEU A 442 2.74 -11.67 -20.40
C LEU A 442 3.65 -12.47 -21.35
N GLY A 443 4.59 -13.22 -20.78
CA GLY A 443 5.53 -14.09 -21.47
C GLY A 443 6.70 -13.33 -22.08
N ALA A 444 6.86 -13.42 -23.40
CA ALA A 444 7.98 -12.80 -24.10
C ALA A 444 7.80 -11.27 -24.15
N GLY A 445 8.62 -10.55 -23.38
CA GLY A 445 8.50 -9.10 -23.17
C GLY A 445 7.89 -8.71 -21.83
N GLN A 446 7.89 -9.61 -20.84
CA GLN A 446 7.55 -9.32 -19.45
C GLN A 446 8.67 -9.86 -18.53
N ARG A 447 9.19 -9.03 -17.63
CA ARG A 447 10.18 -9.37 -16.60
C ARG A 447 9.67 -10.47 -15.69
N SER A 448 8.41 -10.40 -15.26
CA SER A 448 7.82 -11.34 -14.31
C SER A 448 6.30 -11.50 -14.51
N ASP A 449 5.88 -12.65 -15.05
CA ASP A 449 4.46 -12.95 -15.30
C ASP A 449 3.65 -13.05 -13.99
N SER A 450 4.26 -13.54 -12.92
CA SER A 450 3.63 -13.66 -11.60
C SER A 450 3.44 -12.30 -10.92
N ASP A 451 4.41 -11.38 -11.06
CA ASP A 451 4.25 -9.99 -10.57
C ASP A 451 3.24 -9.22 -11.45
N ALA A 452 3.22 -9.44 -12.77
CA ALA A 452 2.22 -8.87 -13.68
C ALA A 452 0.79 -9.31 -13.37
N GLN A 453 0.58 -10.60 -13.10
CA GLN A 453 -0.69 -11.15 -12.63
C GLN A 453 -1.07 -10.56 -11.25
N THR A 454 -0.10 -10.43 -10.35
CA THR A 454 -0.28 -9.82 -9.02
C THR A 454 -0.68 -8.34 -9.11
N LEU A 455 -0.04 -7.56 -9.98
CA LEU A 455 -0.39 -6.16 -10.25
C LEU A 455 -1.81 -6.04 -10.83
N VAL A 456 -2.18 -6.87 -11.80
CA VAL A 456 -3.54 -6.84 -12.35
C VAL A 456 -4.58 -7.22 -11.30
N GLN A 457 -4.28 -8.20 -10.44
CA GLN A 457 -5.16 -8.54 -9.33
C GLN A 457 -5.29 -7.39 -8.31
N GLN A 458 -4.23 -6.61 -8.12
CA GLN A 458 -4.24 -5.38 -7.31
C GLN A 458 -5.11 -4.27 -7.93
N LEU A 459 -5.06 -4.06 -9.25
CA LEU A 459 -5.93 -3.11 -9.94
C LEU A 459 -7.41 -3.52 -9.78
N LEU A 460 -7.71 -4.80 -10.01
CA LEU A 460 -9.07 -5.35 -9.91
C LEU A 460 -9.68 -5.23 -8.52
N VAL A 461 -8.92 -5.42 -7.42
CA VAL A 461 -9.46 -5.21 -6.05
C VAL A 461 -9.67 -3.74 -5.68
N ASN A 462 -9.12 -2.79 -6.45
CA ASN A 462 -9.42 -1.36 -6.34
C ASN A 462 -10.58 -0.93 -7.28
N GLY A 463 -11.22 -1.88 -7.97
CA GLY A 463 -12.35 -1.63 -8.87
C GLY A 463 -11.97 -1.03 -10.22
N ILE A 464 -10.69 -1.08 -10.60
CA ILE A 464 -10.21 -0.68 -11.92
C ILE A 464 -10.53 -1.80 -12.92
N GLU A 465 -11.10 -1.42 -14.06
CA GLU A 465 -11.54 -2.34 -15.09
C GLU A 465 -10.36 -2.75 -15.98
N VAL A 466 -10.17 -4.06 -16.14
CA VAL A 466 -9.09 -4.64 -16.94
C VAL A 466 -9.66 -5.64 -17.93
N SER A 467 -9.12 -5.67 -19.14
CA SER A 467 -9.38 -6.70 -20.14
C SER A 467 -8.13 -7.48 -20.49
N ARG A 468 -8.31 -8.69 -21.04
CA ARG A 468 -7.24 -9.52 -21.59
C ARG A 468 -7.32 -9.54 -23.12
N THR A 469 -6.18 -9.52 -23.80
CA THR A 469 -6.12 -9.63 -25.27
C THR A 469 -6.36 -11.08 -25.71
N THR A 470 -7.28 -11.32 -26.64
CA THR A 470 -7.51 -12.67 -27.19
C THR A 470 -6.71 -12.94 -28.47
N ALA A 471 -5.89 -11.99 -28.89
CA ALA A 471 -5.03 -12.03 -30.09
C ALA A 471 -3.83 -11.08 -29.87
N PRO A 472 -2.66 -11.34 -30.51
CA PRO A 472 -1.55 -10.41 -30.46
C PRO A 472 -1.89 -9.14 -31.26
N PHE A 473 -1.37 -8.00 -30.83
CA PHE A 473 -1.60 -6.72 -31.50
C PHE A 473 -0.35 -5.84 -31.48
N THR A 474 -0.30 -4.87 -32.39
CA THR A 474 0.83 -3.93 -32.52
C THR A 474 0.32 -2.52 -32.28
N ALA A 475 0.95 -1.80 -31.36
CA ALA A 475 0.78 -0.36 -31.15
C ALA A 475 2.18 0.27 -31.04
N GLU A 476 2.33 1.48 -31.58
CA GLU A 476 3.56 2.31 -31.54
C GLU A 476 4.88 1.68 -32.07
N GLY A 477 4.82 0.44 -32.55
CA GLY A 477 5.96 -0.36 -33.04
C GLY A 477 6.21 -1.61 -32.20
N VAL A 478 5.76 -1.62 -30.94
CA VAL A 478 5.77 -2.78 -30.04
C VAL A 478 4.66 -3.75 -30.44
N THR A 479 4.89 -5.06 -30.27
CA THR A 479 3.89 -6.10 -30.56
C THR A 479 3.67 -6.97 -29.34
N TYR A 480 2.53 -6.78 -28.69
CA TYR A 480 2.14 -7.49 -27.48
C TYR A 480 1.54 -8.85 -27.84
N PRO A 481 1.84 -9.92 -27.08
CA PRO A 481 1.26 -11.23 -27.30
C PRO A 481 -0.25 -11.29 -27.03
N ALA A 482 -0.87 -12.40 -27.44
CA ALA A 482 -2.20 -12.75 -26.95
C ALA A 482 -2.08 -13.17 -25.48
N GLY A 483 -2.98 -12.69 -24.63
CA GLY A 483 -2.99 -12.98 -23.20
C GLY A 483 -2.47 -11.82 -22.34
N SER A 484 -1.85 -10.80 -22.91
CA SER A 484 -1.52 -9.55 -22.22
C SER A 484 -2.76 -8.87 -21.65
N TYR A 485 -2.59 -8.08 -20.59
CA TYR A 485 -3.66 -7.29 -20.01
C TYR A 485 -3.68 -5.87 -20.59
N TYR A 486 -4.86 -5.27 -20.57
CA TYR A 486 -5.16 -3.98 -21.17
C TYR A 486 -6.12 -3.21 -20.24
N VAL A 487 -5.64 -2.08 -19.69
CA VAL A 487 -6.38 -1.19 -18.81
C VAL A 487 -6.87 -0.03 -19.67
N ASP A 488 -8.14 -0.06 -20.08
CA ASP A 488 -8.72 1.02 -20.90
C ASP A 488 -9.00 2.24 -20.02
N MET A 489 -8.47 3.42 -20.37
CA MET A 489 -8.70 4.64 -19.59
C MET A 489 -10.09 5.26 -19.82
N HIS A 490 -10.90 4.72 -20.74
CA HIS A 490 -12.32 5.04 -20.88
C HIS A 490 -13.16 4.28 -19.84
N GLN A 491 -12.89 4.50 -18.56
CA GLN A 491 -13.57 3.81 -17.45
C GLN A 491 -13.93 4.77 -16.30
N PRO A 492 -14.92 4.44 -15.46
CA PRO A 492 -15.44 5.40 -14.47
C PRO A 492 -14.44 5.78 -13.36
N VAL A 493 -13.42 4.95 -13.10
CA VAL A 493 -12.40 5.20 -12.06
C VAL A 493 -11.03 5.54 -12.65
N ARG A 494 -11.00 6.12 -13.85
CA ARG A 494 -9.76 6.45 -14.60
C ARG A 494 -8.71 7.24 -13.79
N GLY A 495 -9.14 8.15 -12.91
CA GLY A 495 -8.22 8.95 -12.09
C GLY A 495 -7.41 8.08 -11.14
N LEU A 496 -8.05 7.08 -10.51
CA LEU A 496 -7.35 6.09 -9.70
C LEU A 496 -6.48 5.18 -10.56
N ALA A 497 -6.97 4.74 -11.72
CA ALA A 497 -6.16 3.91 -12.63
C ALA A 497 -4.86 4.61 -13.05
N ASN A 498 -4.93 5.90 -13.38
CA ASN A 498 -3.79 6.73 -13.74
C ASN A 498 -2.88 6.99 -12.53
N ALA A 499 -3.45 7.38 -11.38
CA ALA A 499 -2.72 7.56 -10.12
C ALA A 499 -2.06 6.27 -9.58
N LEU A 500 -2.41 5.08 -10.10
CA LEU A 500 -1.74 3.82 -9.80
C LEU A 500 -0.73 3.36 -10.87
N LEU A 501 -0.74 3.91 -12.10
CA LEU A 501 0.02 3.38 -13.24
C LEU A 501 0.87 4.40 -14.01
N ALA A 502 0.65 5.69 -13.79
CA ALA A 502 1.57 6.74 -14.26
C ALA A 502 2.87 6.71 -13.44
N ASP A 503 3.92 7.30 -13.99
CA ASP A 503 5.21 7.45 -13.29
C ASP A 503 5.12 8.47 -12.14
N GLY A 504 4.16 9.39 -12.23
CA GLY A 504 4.02 10.59 -11.40
C GLY A 504 4.90 11.75 -11.91
N THR A 505 5.02 12.82 -11.12
CA THR A 505 5.87 13.98 -11.45
C THR A 505 6.78 14.37 -10.29
N ASP A 506 7.89 15.05 -10.59
CA ASP A 506 8.72 15.73 -9.58
C ASP A 506 8.09 17.08 -9.23
N ILE A 507 7.67 17.22 -7.97
CA ILE A 507 7.05 18.43 -7.42
C ILE A 507 8.00 19.22 -6.50
N THR A 508 9.31 18.92 -6.51
CA THR A 508 10.34 19.60 -5.72
C THR A 508 10.40 21.12 -5.95
N ASP A 509 10.17 21.57 -7.18
CA ASP A 509 10.11 23.00 -7.52
C ASP A 509 8.71 23.61 -7.40
N ARG A 510 7.66 22.79 -7.18
CA ARG A 510 6.28 23.28 -6.92
C ARG A 510 6.05 23.61 -5.45
N VAL A 511 6.59 22.80 -4.52
CA VAL A 511 6.33 22.96 -3.07
C VAL A 511 7.59 22.77 -2.20
N PRO A 512 7.74 23.54 -1.10
CA PRO A 512 8.95 23.50 -0.29
C PRO A 512 9.06 22.24 0.60
N ASP A 513 7.94 21.65 1.02
CA ASP A 513 7.89 20.36 1.71
C ASP A 513 6.55 19.62 1.54
N MET A 514 6.57 18.32 1.87
CA MET A 514 5.42 17.42 1.89
C MET A 514 4.96 17.13 3.33
N TYR A 515 3.66 16.89 3.52
CA TYR A 515 3.14 16.35 4.76
C TYR A 515 3.34 14.83 4.84
N ASP A 516 3.08 14.09 3.77
CA ASP A 516 3.28 12.63 3.68
C ASP A 516 4.05 12.21 2.40
N ILE A 517 3.65 11.13 1.72
CA ILE A 517 4.35 10.65 0.51
C ILE A 517 3.88 11.34 -0.79
N SER A 518 4.83 11.62 -1.68
CA SER A 518 4.66 12.41 -2.91
C SER A 518 4.86 11.61 -4.20
N ALA A 519 5.17 10.32 -4.12
CA ALA A 519 5.23 9.47 -5.31
C ALA A 519 4.40 8.22 -5.09
N TRP A 520 3.69 7.82 -6.15
CA TRP A 520 2.91 6.61 -6.19
C TRP A 520 2.85 6.08 -7.62
N SER A 521 3.43 4.90 -7.85
CA SER A 521 3.37 4.22 -9.13
C SER A 521 3.52 2.72 -8.91
N LEU A 522 2.51 1.93 -9.31
CA LEU A 522 2.57 0.48 -9.19
C LEU A 522 3.27 -0.15 -10.40
N SER A 523 3.20 0.47 -11.58
CA SER A 523 3.98 0.09 -12.76
C SER A 523 5.48 0.07 -12.45
N LEU A 524 6.01 1.16 -11.90
CA LEU A 524 7.43 1.25 -11.55
C LEU A 524 7.82 0.37 -10.34
N LEU A 525 6.95 0.23 -9.33
CA LEU A 525 7.34 -0.34 -8.03
C LEU A 525 6.83 -1.76 -7.71
N TRP A 526 5.99 -2.37 -8.57
CA TRP A 526 5.53 -3.76 -8.36
C TRP A 526 6.28 -4.78 -9.23
N GLY A 527 7.25 -4.34 -10.03
CA GLY A 527 8.17 -5.22 -10.76
C GLY A 527 7.56 -5.90 -11.99
N ALA A 528 6.37 -5.48 -12.43
CA ALA A 528 5.80 -5.89 -13.70
C ALA A 528 6.11 -4.81 -14.75
N ASP A 529 6.55 -5.21 -15.95
CA ASP A 529 6.67 -4.27 -17.06
C ASP A 529 5.26 -3.76 -17.44
N VAL A 530 5.12 -2.45 -17.60
CA VAL A 530 3.87 -1.77 -18.00
C VAL A 530 4.19 -0.69 -19.02
N GLU A 531 3.45 -0.65 -20.12
CA GLU A 531 3.59 0.38 -21.16
C GLU A 531 2.31 1.20 -21.30
N ALA A 532 2.43 2.53 -21.28
CA ALA A 532 1.34 3.44 -21.67
C ALA A 532 1.25 3.52 -23.21
N LEU A 533 0.04 3.65 -23.75
CA LEU A 533 -0.21 3.80 -25.19
C LEU A 533 -1.07 5.03 -25.48
N GLY A 534 -0.63 5.88 -26.42
CA GLY A 534 -1.38 7.03 -26.95
C GLY A 534 -2.02 7.94 -25.89
N TYR A 535 -3.07 8.66 -26.28
CA TYR A 535 -3.86 9.51 -25.38
C TYR A 535 -5.35 9.12 -25.41
N THR A 536 -6.13 9.51 -24.39
CA THR A 536 -7.59 9.24 -24.40
C THR A 536 -8.33 9.79 -25.62
N THR A 537 -7.78 10.81 -26.30
CA THR A 537 -8.31 11.36 -27.56
C THR A 537 -8.01 10.49 -28.81
N ASP A 538 -7.16 9.47 -28.71
CA ASP A 538 -6.81 8.55 -29.80
C ASP A 538 -7.86 7.43 -30.01
N PRO A 539 -7.97 6.88 -31.24
CA PRO A 539 -8.80 5.70 -31.50
C PRO A 539 -8.26 4.47 -30.76
N ALA A 540 -9.15 3.68 -30.16
CA ALA A 540 -8.81 2.44 -29.48
C ALA A 540 -8.02 1.46 -30.39
N PRO A 541 -6.97 0.78 -29.87
CA PRO A 541 -6.20 -0.20 -30.63
C PRO A 541 -7.05 -1.33 -31.20
N THR A 542 -6.71 -1.76 -32.42
CA THR A 542 -7.47 -2.78 -33.18
C THR A 542 -7.20 -4.21 -32.69
N THR A 543 -7.57 -4.52 -31.45
CA THR A 543 -7.45 -5.86 -30.84
C THR A 543 -8.81 -6.37 -30.32
N ALA A 544 -8.86 -7.65 -29.98
CA ALA A 544 -10.01 -8.28 -29.35
C ALA A 544 -9.77 -8.39 -27.84
N LEU A 545 -10.69 -7.84 -27.05
CA LEU A 545 -10.58 -7.72 -25.59
C LEU A 545 -11.67 -8.56 -24.90
N GLU A 546 -11.27 -9.26 -23.84
CA GLU A 546 -12.15 -10.02 -22.94
C GLU A 546 -12.03 -9.43 -21.53
N PRO A 547 -13.07 -8.75 -20.99
CA PRO A 547 -13.06 -8.23 -19.63
C PRO A 547 -12.87 -9.33 -18.58
N ILE A 548 -12.06 -9.06 -17.55
CA ILE A 548 -11.74 -10.01 -16.48
C ILE A 548 -12.15 -9.47 -15.10
N SER A 549 -12.43 -10.38 -14.16
CA SER A 549 -12.73 -10.08 -12.75
C SER A 549 -11.69 -10.63 -11.78
N GLU A 550 -10.75 -11.44 -12.27
CA GLU A 550 -9.64 -12.04 -11.51
C GLU A 550 -8.42 -12.19 -12.43
N ALA A 551 -7.22 -12.10 -11.85
CA ALA A 551 -5.96 -12.44 -12.50
C ALA A 551 -5.24 -13.49 -11.63
N PRO A 552 -5.68 -14.76 -11.67
CA PRO A 552 -5.04 -15.82 -10.92
C PRO A 552 -3.62 -16.07 -11.41
N LEU A 553 -2.75 -16.49 -10.50
CA LEU A 553 -1.38 -16.91 -10.83
C LEU A 553 -1.43 -18.19 -11.68
N THR A 554 -0.65 -18.28 -12.76
CA THR A 554 -0.68 -19.44 -13.68
C THR A 554 0.69 -20.03 -13.97
N GLY A 555 1.05 -21.11 -13.27
CA GLY A 555 2.29 -21.86 -13.48
C GLY A 555 2.10 -23.15 -14.27
N SER A 556 3.20 -23.88 -14.47
CA SER A 556 3.19 -25.22 -15.06
C SER A 556 4.33 -26.10 -14.53
N VAL A 557 4.26 -27.41 -14.80
CA VAL A 557 5.33 -28.35 -14.45
C VAL A 557 5.63 -29.28 -15.61
N ALA A 558 6.88 -29.28 -16.08
CA ALA A 558 7.32 -30.09 -17.20
C ALA A 558 7.03 -31.60 -16.99
N PRO A 559 6.55 -32.34 -18.00
CA PRO A 559 5.91 -33.65 -17.77
C PRO A 559 6.87 -34.81 -17.49
N ALA A 560 8.15 -34.72 -17.85
CA ALA A 560 9.15 -35.77 -17.61
C ALA A 560 10.58 -35.20 -17.60
N SER A 561 11.31 -35.48 -16.52
CA SER A 561 12.72 -35.12 -16.30
C SER A 561 13.23 -35.78 -15.00
N ASP A 562 14.54 -35.92 -14.83
CA ASP A 562 15.14 -36.35 -13.54
C ASP A 562 15.41 -35.15 -12.60
N TYR A 563 15.52 -33.94 -13.16
CA TYR A 563 15.66 -32.67 -12.44
C TYR A 563 14.62 -31.66 -12.95
N LEU A 564 14.32 -30.67 -12.12
CA LEU A 564 13.37 -29.58 -12.40
C LEU A 564 14.06 -28.26 -12.09
N SER A 565 13.69 -27.19 -12.80
CA SER A 565 14.25 -25.87 -12.58
C SER A 565 13.23 -24.76 -12.80
N PHE A 566 13.48 -23.59 -12.22
CA PHE A 566 12.75 -22.35 -12.50
C PHE A 566 13.61 -21.12 -12.21
N GLU A 567 13.27 -20.01 -12.85
CA GLU A 567 13.95 -18.72 -12.73
C GLU A 567 13.24 -17.86 -11.68
N PRO A 568 13.89 -17.42 -10.59
CA PRO A 568 13.23 -16.60 -9.56
C PRO A 568 13.24 -15.11 -9.92
N ARG A 569 12.28 -14.73 -10.76
CA ARG A 569 12.17 -13.37 -11.31
C ARG A 569 11.43 -12.43 -10.36
N GLY A 570 10.35 -12.92 -9.77
CA GLY A 570 9.37 -12.15 -9.01
C GLY A 570 9.17 -12.58 -7.56
N VAL A 571 8.20 -11.95 -6.90
CA VAL A 571 7.95 -12.15 -5.46
C VAL A 571 7.40 -13.56 -5.19
N ALA A 572 6.52 -14.04 -6.08
CA ALA A 572 5.89 -15.37 -5.94
C ALA A 572 6.89 -16.52 -6.12
N ASP A 573 7.93 -16.35 -6.94
CA ASP A 573 8.97 -17.37 -7.11
C ASP A 573 9.78 -17.58 -5.82
N TYR A 574 10.02 -16.51 -5.05
CA TYR A 574 10.67 -16.60 -3.74
C TYR A 574 9.74 -17.19 -2.65
N GLN A 575 8.42 -17.03 -2.78
CA GLN A 575 7.47 -17.80 -1.97
C GLN A 575 7.58 -19.30 -2.27
N ALA A 576 7.64 -19.68 -3.56
CA ALA A 576 7.82 -21.06 -3.99
C ALA A 576 9.16 -21.67 -3.53
N ILE A 577 10.26 -20.91 -3.55
CA ILE A 577 11.55 -21.33 -2.97
C ILE A 577 11.39 -21.65 -1.49
N ASN A 578 10.82 -20.75 -0.70
CA ASN A 578 10.65 -20.96 0.73
C ASN A 578 9.69 -22.12 1.05
N GLU A 579 8.64 -22.33 0.25
CA GLU A 579 7.71 -23.44 0.39
C GLU A 579 8.36 -24.80 0.08
N LEU A 580 9.08 -24.90 -1.05
CA LEU A 580 9.82 -26.13 -1.42
C LEU A 580 10.85 -26.50 -0.34
N LEU A 581 11.54 -25.50 0.22
CA LEU A 581 12.47 -25.69 1.34
C LEU A 581 11.75 -26.10 2.63
N GLY A 582 10.53 -25.59 2.88
CA GLY A 582 9.66 -25.95 4.00
C GLY A 582 9.21 -27.42 3.96
N GLU A 583 8.78 -27.90 2.80
CA GLU A 583 8.49 -29.32 2.53
C GLU A 583 9.76 -30.21 2.48
N GLY A 584 10.95 -29.61 2.68
CA GLY A 584 12.22 -30.33 2.78
C GLY A 584 12.82 -30.76 1.43
N ILE A 585 12.37 -30.18 0.33
CA ILE A 585 12.96 -30.39 -1.00
C ILE A 585 14.31 -29.67 -1.05
N ALA A 586 15.38 -30.41 -1.37
CA ALA A 586 16.71 -29.83 -1.51
C ALA A 586 16.83 -29.09 -2.84
N LEU A 587 17.20 -27.79 -2.78
CA LEU A 587 17.38 -26.92 -3.93
C LEU A 587 18.85 -26.50 -4.06
N SER A 588 19.34 -26.37 -5.29
CA SER A 588 20.53 -25.61 -5.65
C SER A 588 20.15 -24.31 -6.34
N GLN A 589 21.03 -23.31 -6.29
CA GLN A 589 20.97 -22.09 -7.09
C GLN A 589 22.24 -21.97 -7.96
N LEU A 590 22.09 -21.56 -9.22
CA LEU A 590 23.18 -21.30 -10.17
C LEU A 590 23.73 -19.87 -10.02
N GLU A 591 24.79 -19.53 -10.77
CA GLU A 591 25.36 -18.16 -10.78
C GLU A 591 24.41 -17.12 -11.43
N ASP A 592 23.41 -17.53 -12.22
CA ASP A 592 22.36 -16.68 -12.83
C ASP A 592 21.06 -16.65 -12.01
N GLY A 593 21.13 -17.06 -10.73
CA GLY A 593 20.00 -17.12 -9.83
C GLY A 593 19.02 -18.28 -10.09
N THR A 594 19.11 -19.03 -11.20
CA THR A 594 18.20 -20.15 -11.50
C THR A 594 18.20 -21.19 -10.40
N VAL A 595 17.02 -21.66 -10.00
CA VAL A 595 16.84 -22.71 -8.99
C VAL A 595 16.70 -24.06 -9.67
N VAL A 596 17.45 -25.05 -9.18
CA VAL A 596 17.47 -26.43 -9.71
C VAL A 596 17.25 -27.42 -8.58
N PHE A 597 16.38 -28.40 -8.77
CA PHE A 597 16.08 -29.43 -7.79
C PHE A 597 15.84 -30.81 -8.41
N ARG A 598 16.05 -31.86 -7.62
CA ARG A 598 15.88 -33.25 -8.10
C ARG A 598 14.41 -33.64 -8.08
N ARG A 599 13.95 -34.30 -9.15
CA ARG A 599 12.59 -34.84 -9.23
C ARG A 599 12.50 -36.20 -8.52
N ASP A 600 11.61 -36.29 -7.54
CA ASP A 600 11.06 -37.54 -7.01
C ASP A 600 9.55 -37.41 -6.77
N ALA A 601 8.93 -38.36 -6.07
CA ALA A 601 7.48 -38.35 -5.85
C ALA A 601 6.99 -37.27 -4.86
N ALA A 602 7.85 -36.73 -4.00
CA ALA A 602 7.53 -35.59 -3.14
C ALA A 602 7.79 -34.29 -3.89
N ALA A 603 8.95 -34.17 -4.54
CA ALA A 603 9.30 -32.98 -5.32
C ALA A 603 8.34 -32.75 -6.51
N ASP A 604 7.82 -33.80 -7.17
CA ASP A 604 6.80 -33.67 -8.23
C ASP A 604 5.45 -33.17 -7.69
N ALA A 605 5.09 -33.53 -6.45
CA ALA A 605 3.87 -33.05 -5.80
C ALA A 605 4.01 -31.60 -5.34
N ALA A 606 5.14 -31.26 -4.69
CA ALA A 606 5.44 -29.91 -4.26
C ALA A 606 5.60 -28.95 -5.44
N ALA A 607 6.29 -29.36 -6.52
CA ALA A 607 6.41 -28.57 -7.76
C ALA A 607 5.04 -28.22 -8.37
N ARG A 608 4.07 -29.15 -8.33
CA ARG A 608 2.69 -28.87 -8.78
C ARG A 608 2.00 -27.88 -7.86
N ALA A 609 2.11 -28.08 -6.54
CA ALA A 609 1.49 -27.19 -5.58
C ALA A 609 2.02 -25.75 -5.69
N VAL A 610 3.33 -25.54 -5.88
CA VAL A 610 3.88 -24.18 -6.08
C VAL A 610 3.55 -23.59 -7.45
N ALA A 611 3.44 -24.40 -8.51
CA ALA A 611 2.94 -23.93 -9.81
C ALA A 611 1.45 -23.52 -9.75
N ASP A 612 0.62 -24.29 -9.03
CA ASP A 612 -0.82 -24.05 -8.84
C ASP A 612 -1.12 -22.86 -7.89
N ILE A 613 -0.23 -22.56 -6.92
CA ILE A 613 -0.44 -21.52 -5.88
C ILE A 613 0.33 -20.23 -6.15
N TYR A 614 1.57 -20.31 -6.64
CA TYR A 614 2.48 -19.18 -6.83
C TYR A 614 2.74 -18.84 -8.32
N GLY A 615 2.18 -19.59 -9.26
CA GLY A 615 2.27 -19.29 -10.69
C GLY A 615 3.59 -19.66 -11.36
N VAL A 616 4.45 -20.43 -10.68
CA VAL A 616 5.82 -20.73 -11.17
C VAL A 616 5.81 -21.69 -12.35
N ASP A 617 6.55 -21.37 -13.41
CA ASP A 617 6.80 -22.24 -14.56
C ASP A 617 8.02 -23.15 -14.31
N VAL A 618 7.75 -24.38 -13.86
CA VAL A 618 8.78 -25.36 -13.50
C VAL A 618 9.21 -26.18 -14.72
N ALA A 619 10.33 -25.77 -15.32
CA ALA A 619 10.96 -26.37 -16.48
C ALA A 619 11.61 -27.75 -16.21
N ALA A 620 11.97 -28.45 -17.29
CA ALA A 620 12.72 -29.69 -17.24
C ALA A 620 14.23 -29.44 -17.32
N SER A 621 14.98 -29.96 -16.35
CA SER A 621 16.44 -29.97 -16.31
C SER A 621 16.98 -31.41 -16.46
N ASP A 622 18.19 -31.56 -17.00
CA ASP A 622 18.96 -32.81 -16.98
C ASP A 622 20.00 -32.87 -15.85
N GLY A 623 20.10 -31.80 -15.05
CA GLY A 623 21.00 -31.63 -13.92
C GLY A 623 22.47 -31.46 -14.33
N SER A 624 22.79 -31.20 -15.60
CA SER A 624 24.17 -31.05 -16.05
C SER A 624 24.86 -29.78 -15.54
N GLU A 625 24.10 -28.71 -15.35
CA GLU A 625 24.45 -27.40 -14.78
C GLU A 625 24.96 -27.50 -13.33
N LEU A 626 24.51 -28.51 -12.58
CA LEU A 626 24.93 -28.80 -11.19
C LEU A 626 26.41 -29.25 -11.06
N ARG A 627 27.19 -29.19 -12.14
CA ARG A 627 28.64 -29.46 -12.18
C ARG A 627 29.47 -28.22 -12.44
N GLU A 628 28.85 -27.08 -12.62
CA GLU A 628 29.52 -25.80 -12.84
C GLU A 628 30.09 -25.28 -11.50
N GLU A 629 31.02 -24.31 -11.58
CA GLU A 629 31.50 -23.62 -10.39
C GLU A 629 30.42 -22.62 -9.91
N GLY A 630 30.55 -22.07 -8.70
CA GLY A 630 29.55 -21.14 -8.13
C GLY A 630 28.27 -21.77 -7.55
N VAL A 631 27.78 -22.89 -8.10
CA VAL A 631 26.49 -23.51 -7.70
C VAL A 631 26.37 -23.74 -6.18
N ALA A 632 25.45 -23.01 -5.55
CA ALA A 632 25.22 -23.02 -4.10
C ALA A 632 24.01 -23.88 -3.70
N GLY A 633 24.02 -24.47 -2.51
CA GLY A 633 22.82 -25.10 -1.92
C GLY A 633 21.98 -24.08 -1.16
N LEU A 634 20.65 -24.14 -1.32
CA LEU A 634 19.69 -23.39 -0.51
C LEU A 634 19.18 -24.23 0.67
N ARG A 635 18.59 -23.56 1.67
CA ARG A 635 18.05 -24.17 2.90
C ARG A 635 17.01 -23.25 3.56
N PRO A 636 16.11 -23.77 4.40
CA PRO A 636 15.32 -22.94 5.31
C PRO A 636 16.23 -22.03 6.17
N LEU A 637 15.75 -20.81 6.43
CA LEU A 637 16.48 -19.77 7.17
C LEU A 637 15.66 -19.29 8.38
N ARG A 638 16.28 -19.27 9.56
CA ARG A 638 15.79 -18.47 10.70
C ARG A 638 16.25 -17.02 10.54
N VAL A 639 15.33 -16.14 10.13
CA VAL A 639 15.62 -14.72 9.94
C VAL A 639 15.38 -13.96 11.24
N GLY A 640 16.45 -13.46 11.84
CA GLY A 640 16.36 -12.47 12.91
C GLY A 640 16.05 -11.11 12.31
N TYR A 641 15.11 -10.36 12.87
CA TYR A 641 14.78 -9.02 12.38
C TYR A 641 14.80 -7.98 13.50
N ALA A 642 15.50 -6.87 13.27
CA ALA A 642 15.51 -5.70 14.14
C ALA A 642 14.99 -4.50 13.33
N SER A 643 13.67 -4.33 13.30
CA SER A 643 12.98 -3.59 12.24
C SER A 643 11.54 -3.23 12.63
N ASN A 644 10.77 -2.64 11.70
CA ASN A 644 9.37 -2.24 11.93
C ASN A 644 8.36 -3.33 11.47
N THR A 645 7.07 -2.95 11.49
CA THR A 645 5.94 -3.75 10.98
C THR A 645 6.10 -4.11 9.50
N ASP A 646 6.42 -3.14 8.66
CA ASP A 646 6.51 -3.29 7.21
C ASP A 646 7.59 -4.31 6.82
N ASP A 647 8.74 -4.25 7.49
CA ASP A 647 9.84 -5.21 7.34
C ASP A 647 9.43 -6.64 7.73
N ARG A 648 8.67 -6.81 8.83
CA ARG A 648 8.14 -8.11 9.27
C ARG A 648 7.20 -8.69 8.21
N ASP A 649 6.31 -7.86 7.67
CA ASP A 649 5.29 -8.33 6.73
C ASP A 649 5.84 -8.53 5.32
N ALA A 650 6.87 -7.79 4.89
CA ALA A 650 7.62 -8.08 3.66
C ALA A 650 8.34 -9.45 3.74
N LEU A 651 9.04 -9.73 4.86
CA LEU A 651 9.67 -11.03 5.09
C LEU A 651 8.66 -12.17 5.18
N THR A 652 7.50 -11.94 5.81
CA THR A 652 6.40 -12.91 5.90
C THR A 652 5.77 -13.17 4.53
N LYS A 653 5.55 -12.11 3.74
CA LYS A 653 5.05 -12.19 2.35
C LYS A 653 6.02 -12.95 1.44
N LEU A 654 7.33 -12.88 1.67
CA LEU A 654 8.33 -13.70 0.96
C LEU A 654 8.35 -15.18 1.35
N GLY A 655 7.52 -15.61 2.31
CA GLY A 655 7.44 -17.01 2.76
C GLY A 655 8.45 -17.40 3.85
N PHE A 656 9.21 -16.45 4.42
CA PHE A 656 10.07 -16.76 5.56
C PHE A 656 9.23 -17.01 6.82
N THR A 657 9.18 -18.27 7.28
CA THR A 657 8.29 -18.72 8.37
C THR A 657 8.90 -18.66 9.77
N ASP A 658 10.23 -18.71 9.90
CA ASP A 658 10.96 -18.72 11.19
C ASP A 658 11.54 -17.33 11.50
N LEU A 659 10.66 -16.33 11.64
CA LEU A 659 11.00 -14.94 11.92
C LEU A 659 11.15 -14.67 13.42
N VAL A 660 12.27 -14.05 13.81
CA VAL A 660 12.61 -13.82 15.23
C VAL A 660 12.84 -12.31 15.53
N PRO A 661 12.02 -11.66 16.39
CA PRO A 661 12.17 -10.24 16.71
C PRO A 661 13.38 -9.96 17.63
N VAL A 662 14.42 -9.38 17.03
CA VAL A 662 15.69 -9.03 17.68
C VAL A 662 15.65 -7.60 18.20
N THR A 663 15.70 -7.45 19.52
CA THR A 663 15.82 -6.16 20.22
C THR A 663 16.78 -6.29 21.39
N ALA A 664 17.33 -5.17 21.89
CA ALA A 664 18.15 -5.19 23.09
C ALA A 664 17.45 -5.87 24.29
N ALA A 665 16.12 -5.71 24.40
CA ALA A 665 15.32 -6.31 25.45
C ALA A 665 15.08 -7.82 25.26
N THR A 666 14.83 -8.30 24.03
CA THR A 666 14.64 -9.74 23.77
C THR A 666 15.94 -10.53 23.90
N ILE A 667 17.10 -9.90 23.63
CA ILE A 667 18.41 -10.52 23.89
C ILE A 667 18.76 -10.50 25.40
N GLU A 668 18.66 -9.34 26.09
CA GLU A 668 19.05 -9.22 27.51
C GLU A 668 18.15 -10.05 28.45
N SER A 669 16.90 -10.30 28.07
CA SER A 669 16.00 -11.22 28.78
C SER A 669 16.22 -12.71 28.48
N GLY A 670 17.05 -13.05 27.49
CA GLY A 670 17.25 -14.42 27.02
C GLY A 670 16.05 -15.00 26.26
N ALA A 671 15.10 -14.16 25.81
CA ALA A 671 13.97 -14.57 25.00
C ALA A 671 14.37 -14.91 23.54
N VAL A 672 15.53 -14.41 23.09
CA VAL A 672 16.11 -14.67 21.76
C VAL A 672 17.54 -15.15 21.89
N ASP A 673 17.85 -16.29 21.28
CA ASP A 673 19.21 -16.79 21.11
C ASP A 673 19.74 -16.49 19.70
N LEU A 674 20.66 -15.52 19.60
CA LEU A 674 21.34 -15.14 18.35
C LEU A 674 22.22 -16.29 17.80
N ALA A 675 22.63 -17.26 18.62
CA ALA A 675 23.34 -18.44 18.12
C ALA A 675 22.45 -19.33 17.24
N SER A 676 21.13 -19.23 17.37
CA SER A 676 20.16 -19.96 16.53
C SER A 676 19.75 -19.24 15.23
N ILE A 677 20.02 -17.94 15.11
CA ILE A 677 19.62 -17.11 13.95
C ILE A 677 20.58 -17.31 12.78
N ASP A 678 20.06 -17.47 11.56
CA ASP A 678 20.88 -17.71 10.36
C ASP A 678 21.37 -16.42 9.70
N VAL A 679 20.50 -15.42 9.64
CA VAL A 679 20.74 -14.10 9.03
C VAL A 679 20.01 -13.03 9.83
N LEU A 680 20.57 -11.83 9.90
CA LEU A 680 20.03 -10.71 10.67
C LEU A 680 19.65 -9.56 9.73
N TRP A 681 18.35 -9.25 9.66
CA TRP A 681 17.78 -8.09 8.96
C TRP A 681 17.78 -6.85 9.87
N ILE A 682 18.45 -5.79 9.44
CA ILE A 682 18.54 -4.49 10.13
C ILE A 682 17.70 -3.45 9.38
N GLY A 683 16.40 -3.39 9.71
CA GLY A 683 15.48 -2.35 9.25
C GLY A 683 15.37 -1.14 10.19
N SER A 684 15.95 -1.22 11.39
CA SER A 684 15.90 -0.16 12.42
C SER A 684 17.13 -0.20 13.33
N ALA A 685 17.42 0.93 13.99
CA ALA A 685 18.64 1.09 14.78
C ALA A 685 18.66 0.21 16.05
N VAL A 686 19.59 -0.75 16.11
CA VAL A 686 19.80 -1.64 17.26
C VAL A 686 20.56 -0.91 18.38
N THR A 687 19.86 -0.03 19.09
CA THR A 687 20.41 0.70 20.24
C THR A 687 20.62 -0.25 21.42
N ILE A 688 21.89 -0.62 21.65
CA ILE A 688 22.35 -1.34 22.84
C ILE A 688 23.39 -0.46 23.54
N ASP A 689 23.18 -0.11 24.81
CA ASP A 689 24.18 0.56 25.63
C ASP A 689 25.15 -0.47 26.23
N PRO A 690 26.44 -0.49 25.84
CA PRO A 690 27.41 -1.47 26.36
C PRO A 690 27.67 -1.33 27.87
N ALA A 691 27.32 -0.21 28.50
CA ALA A 691 27.51 0.02 29.93
C ALA A 691 26.37 -0.55 30.79
N THR A 692 25.15 -0.67 30.26
CA THR A 692 23.98 -1.19 30.99
C THR A 692 23.39 -2.49 30.43
N GLN A 693 23.69 -2.82 29.16
CA GLN A 693 23.16 -3.99 28.43
C GLN A 693 24.32 -4.85 27.90
N ALA A 694 25.25 -5.17 28.80
CA ALA A 694 26.48 -5.90 28.47
C ALA A 694 26.23 -7.32 27.94
N THR A 695 25.11 -7.96 28.31
CA THR A 695 24.73 -9.29 27.80
C THR A 695 24.29 -9.19 26.36
N ALA A 696 23.37 -8.27 26.04
CA ALA A 696 22.92 -8.02 24.68
C ALA A 696 24.06 -7.59 23.74
N PHE A 697 24.95 -6.70 24.21
CA PHE A 697 26.11 -6.27 23.44
C PHE A 697 27.12 -7.39 23.20
N GLY A 698 27.37 -8.21 24.22
CA GLY A 698 28.24 -9.39 24.12
C GLY A 698 27.68 -10.46 23.16
N ALA A 699 26.38 -10.72 23.21
CA ALA A 699 25.71 -11.65 22.31
C ALA A 699 25.72 -11.15 20.86
N MET A 700 25.44 -9.85 20.62
CA MET A 700 25.48 -9.29 19.26
C MET A 700 26.90 -9.28 18.68
N ARG A 701 27.92 -9.01 19.50
CA ARG A 701 29.32 -9.19 19.12
C ARG A 701 29.62 -10.64 18.78
N ALA A 702 29.17 -11.60 19.58
CA ALA A 702 29.40 -13.03 19.32
C ALA A 702 28.72 -13.53 18.03
N TYR A 703 27.54 -12.97 17.68
CA TYR A 703 26.91 -13.21 16.38
C TYR A 703 27.85 -12.78 15.23
N VAL A 704 28.35 -11.53 15.27
CA VAL A 704 29.29 -11.01 14.26
C VAL A 704 30.61 -11.79 14.24
N GLU A 705 31.23 -12.04 15.39
CA GLU A 705 32.50 -12.78 15.50
C GLU A 705 32.37 -14.26 15.06
N SER A 706 31.14 -14.80 14.95
CA SER A 706 30.87 -16.13 14.40
C SER A 706 30.77 -16.19 12.87
N GLY A 707 30.98 -15.06 12.17
CA GLY A 707 30.98 -14.99 10.70
C GLY A 707 29.59 -14.95 10.06
N LYS A 708 28.52 -14.85 10.86
CA LYS A 708 27.13 -14.88 10.36
C LYS A 708 26.74 -13.62 9.55
N PRO A 709 25.81 -13.72 8.59
CA PRO A 709 25.53 -12.65 7.64
C PRO A 709 24.58 -11.58 8.20
N VAL A 710 24.59 -10.41 7.57
CA VAL A 710 23.76 -9.25 7.95
C VAL A 710 23.23 -8.56 6.71
N VAL A 711 21.91 -8.48 6.56
CA VAL A 711 21.25 -7.67 5.53
C VAL A 711 20.61 -6.47 6.23
N GLY A 712 20.53 -5.31 5.59
CA GLY A 712 19.87 -4.16 6.21
C GLY A 712 19.60 -3.01 5.25
N ARG A 713 18.97 -1.95 5.77
CA ARG A 713 18.61 -0.77 4.99
C ARG A 713 18.92 0.56 5.68
N GLY A 714 19.15 1.57 4.84
CA GLY A 714 19.38 2.96 5.21
C GLY A 714 20.52 3.18 6.21
N THR A 715 20.44 4.31 6.92
CA THR A 715 21.41 4.69 7.96
C THR A 715 21.42 3.72 9.15
N ALA A 716 20.37 2.93 9.37
CA ALA A 716 20.30 1.92 10.42
C ALA A 716 21.27 0.74 10.15
N GLY A 717 21.20 0.14 8.96
CA GLY A 717 22.11 -0.91 8.54
C GLY A 717 23.57 -0.45 8.51
N ALA A 718 23.84 0.73 7.95
CA ALA A 718 25.18 1.32 7.97
C ALA A 718 25.71 1.61 9.39
N SER A 719 24.86 2.04 10.32
CA SER A 719 25.24 2.25 11.72
C SER A 719 25.61 0.93 12.42
N PHE A 720 24.91 -0.16 12.11
CA PHE A 720 25.27 -1.50 12.60
C PHE A 720 26.63 -1.94 12.04
N VAL A 721 26.82 -1.85 10.71
CA VAL A 721 28.07 -2.18 10.01
C VAL A 721 29.27 -1.41 10.58
N SER A 722 29.11 -0.12 10.86
CA SER A 722 30.12 0.73 11.49
C SER A 722 30.39 0.35 12.96
N THR A 723 29.34 0.11 13.75
CA THR A 723 29.45 -0.21 15.19
C THR A 723 30.20 -1.52 15.45
N PHE A 724 30.03 -2.52 14.58
CA PHE A 724 30.70 -3.82 14.68
C PHE A 724 31.92 -3.97 13.76
N GLY A 725 32.28 -2.92 13.00
CA GLY A 725 33.47 -2.89 12.16
C GLY A 725 33.43 -3.85 10.96
N LEU A 726 32.23 -4.16 10.45
CA LEU A 726 32.03 -5.16 9.40
C LEU A 726 32.63 -4.75 8.05
N ALA A 727 32.48 -3.48 7.67
CA ALA A 727 33.05 -2.89 6.46
C ALA A 727 33.32 -1.39 6.65
N ALA A 728 34.15 -0.81 5.77
CA ALA A 728 34.39 0.63 5.71
C ALA A 728 33.45 1.27 4.66
N LEU A 729 32.52 2.10 5.12
CA LEU A 729 31.62 2.91 4.31
C LEU A 729 31.06 4.07 5.16
N THR A 730 30.57 5.11 4.49
CA THR A 730 29.84 6.24 5.08
C THR A 730 28.47 6.31 4.43
N ALA A 731 27.40 6.30 5.24
CA ALA A 731 26.04 6.52 4.74
C ALA A 731 25.66 7.99 4.86
N THR A 732 25.23 8.59 3.75
CA THR A 732 24.58 9.92 3.71
C THR A 732 23.09 9.72 3.52
N SER A 733 22.28 10.49 4.24
CA SER A 733 20.82 10.55 4.07
C SER A 733 20.46 11.86 3.37
N GLY A 734 19.46 11.80 2.48
CA GLY A 734 18.78 12.98 1.95
C GLY A 734 18.10 13.79 3.05
N THR A 735 17.51 14.92 2.64
CA THR A 735 16.73 15.79 3.54
C THR A 735 15.55 15.03 4.16
N ASN A 736 15.15 15.41 5.38
CA ASN A 736 13.95 14.82 6.01
C ASN A 736 12.70 15.20 5.20
N ARG A 737 11.64 14.37 5.24
CA ARG A 737 10.40 14.46 4.43
C ARG A 737 10.58 14.20 2.93
N SER A 738 11.78 14.40 2.37
CA SER A 738 12.07 14.02 0.98
C SER A 738 11.77 12.55 0.74
N ASN A 739 10.98 12.26 -0.28
CA ASN A 739 10.57 10.92 -0.67
C ASN A 739 10.17 10.89 -2.14
N GLY A 740 10.22 9.71 -2.77
CA GLY A 740 9.93 9.60 -4.19
C GLY A 740 10.28 8.25 -4.80
N ILE A 741 10.09 8.17 -6.12
CA ILE A 741 10.60 7.11 -6.98
C ILE A 741 11.87 7.61 -7.66
N VAL A 742 12.93 6.81 -7.60
CA VAL A 742 14.24 7.13 -8.17
C VAL A 742 14.65 6.11 -9.23
N SER A 743 15.33 6.57 -10.27
CA SER A 743 16.00 5.67 -11.23
C SER A 743 17.32 5.15 -10.65
N ILE A 744 17.62 3.88 -10.89
CA ILE A 744 18.81 3.19 -10.40
C ILE A 744 19.55 2.42 -11.50
N ASP A 745 20.87 2.53 -11.51
CA ASP A 745 21.79 1.76 -12.37
C ASP A 745 22.21 0.47 -11.63
N VAL A 746 21.72 -0.69 -12.08
CA VAL A 746 22.04 -2.01 -11.52
C VAL A 746 23.07 -2.75 -12.39
N PRO A 747 24.23 -3.20 -11.87
CA PRO A 747 25.20 -3.96 -12.64
C PRO A 747 24.75 -5.41 -12.92
N GLU A 748 24.85 -5.83 -14.18
CA GLU A 748 24.53 -7.19 -14.67
C GLU A 748 25.22 -8.32 -13.87
N ALA A 749 26.45 -8.10 -13.40
CA ALA A 749 27.23 -9.07 -12.62
C ALA A 749 27.17 -8.82 -11.09
N GLY A 750 26.13 -8.12 -10.61
CA GLY A 750 25.86 -7.87 -9.19
C GLY A 750 24.79 -8.80 -8.62
N VAL A 751 24.62 -8.77 -7.29
CA VAL A 751 23.64 -9.59 -6.54
C VAL A 751 22.18 -9.27 -6.90
N LEU A 752 21.94 -8.12 -7.53
CA LEU A 752 20.63 -7.69 -8.05
C LEU A 752 20.57 -7.69 -9.60
N GLY A 753 21.62 -8.16 -10.30
CA GLY A 753 21.69 -8.13 -11.77
C GLY A 753 20.64 -9.03 -12.43
N ASP A 754 20.39 -10.20 -11.84
CA ASP A 754 19.38 -11.16 -12.31
C ASP A 754 17.96 -10.58 -12.16
N TYR A 755 17.33 -10.28 -13.30
CA TYR A 755 15.98 -9.68 -13.38
C TYR A 755 15.88 -8.31 -12.68
N ALA A 756 16.96 -7.52 -12.77
CA ALA A 756 17.09 -6.17 -12.24
C ALA A 756 15.87 -5.26 -12.48
N GLN A 757 15.64 -4.36 -11.53
CA GLN A 757 14.65 -3.28 -11.60
C GLN A 757 15.40 -1.95 -11.73
N ASP A 758 14.95 -1.07 -12.63
CA ASP A 758 15.59 0.20 -12.96
C ASP A 758 15.06 1.39 -12.14
N THR A 759 14.07 1.16 -11.28
CA THR A 759 13.52 2.15 -10.34
C THR A 759 13.35 1.59 -8.93
N ALA A 760 13.31 2.48 -7.93
CA ALA A 760 13.09 2.11 -6.53
C ALA A 760 12.44 3.25 -5.73
N PHE A 761 11.79 2.92 -4.60
CA PHE A 761 11.22 3.91 -3.69
C PHE A 761 12.20 4.35 -2.59
N VAL A 762 12.15 5.63 -2.21
CA VAL A 762 12.98 6.24 -1.15
C VAL A 762 12.16 7.08 -0.17
N SER A 763 12.42 6.96 1.14
CA SER A 763 11.80 7.82 2.17
C SER A 763 12.60 7.85 3.50
N PRO A 764 13.63 8.71 3.61
CA PRO A 764 14.33 9.41 2.53
C PRO A 764 15.39 8.52 1.86
N ALA A 765 15.99 9.01 0.79
CA ALA A 765 17.11 8.35 0.12
C ALA A 765 18.33 8.22 1.06
N THR A 766 19.03 7.08 1.00
CA THR A 766 20.37 6.90 1.59
C THR A 766 21.34 6.46 0.50
N TRP A 767 22.58 6.97 0.51
CA TRP A 767 23.65 6.53 -0.38
C TRP A 767 24.95 6.26 0.38
N PHE A 768 25.77 5.37 -0.18
CA PHE A 768 27.00 4.92 0.45
C PHE A 768 28.24 5.47 -0.28
N THR A 769 29.14 6.07 0.50
CA THR A 769 30.38 6.71 0.03
C THR A 769 31.58 6.26 0.85
N GLY A 770 32.81 6.57 0.42
CA GLY A 770 34.02 6.19 1.15
C GLY A 770 34.22 4.68 1.27
N LEU A 771 33.79 3.93 0.24
CA LEU A 771 33.74 2.47 0.22
C LEU A 771 35.15 1.85 0.32
N GLY A 772 35.29 0.86 1.20
CA GLY A 772 36.53 0.10 1.37
C GLY A 772 36.80 -0.88 0.23
N ALA A 773 38.05 -1.35 0.11
CA ALA A 773 38.55 -2.22 -0.97
C ALA A 773 38.02 -3.69 -0.95
N GLY A 774 36.84 -3.91 -0.36
CA GLY A 774 36.10 -5.17 -0.34
C GLY A 774 34.58 -4.94 -0.23
N VAL A 775 34.12 -3.75 -0.64
CA VAL A 775 32.71 -3.36 -0.74
C VAL A 775 32.39 -3.20 -2.22
N THR A 776 31.38 -3.92 -2.70
CA THR A 776 30.88 -3.87 -4.08
C THR A 776 29.69 -2.92 -4.15
N VAL A 777 29.50 -2.24 -5.28
CA VAL A 777 28.28 -1.46 -5.56
C VAL A 777 27.33 -2.36 -6.34
N GLU A 778 26.13 -2.57 -5.78
CA GLU A 778 25.11 -3.49 -6.30
C GLU A 778 23.97 -2.73 -7.00
N ALA A 779 23.83 -1.43 -6.70
CA ALA A 779 23.04 -0.48 -7.47
C ALA A 779 23.59 0.93 -7.22
N SER A 780 23.46 1.83 -8.18
CA SER A 780 23.71 3.28 -8.01
C SER A 780 22.42 4.05 -8.24
N TYR A 781 22.28 5.26 -7.68
CA TYR A 781 21.30 6.22 -8.20
C TYR A 781 21.75 6.66 -9.59
N ALA A 782 20.82 6.89 -10.51
CA ALA A 782 21.14 7.30 -11.87
C ALA A 782 22.11 8.49 -11.92
N ALA A 783 23.02 8.49 -12.89
CA ALA A 783 24.11 9.48 -12.98
C ALA A 783 23.67 10.91 -13.32
N THR A 784 22.41 11.09 -13.74
CA THR A 784 21.75 12.37 -14.07
C THR A 784 20.32 12.30 -13.56
N ASP A 785 19.81 13.40 -13.00
CA ASP A 785 18.41 13.63 -12.62
C ASP A 785 17.68 12.40 -12.03
N PRO A 786 18.18 11.82 -10.91
CA PRO A 786 17.77 10.49 -10.45
C PRO A 786 16.38 10.40 -9.79
N LEU A 787 15.60 11.49 -9.76
CA LEU A 787 14.24 11.52 -9.20
C LEU A 787 13.25 11.47 -10.36
N VAL A 788 12.44 10.40 -10.42
CA VAL A 788 11.39 10.22 -11.44
C VAL A 788 10.14 11.01 -11.03
N SER A 789 9.72 10.80 -9.78
CA SER A 789 8.56 11.47 -9.19
C SER A 789 8.67 11.58 -7.69
N GLY A 790 7.95 12.54 -7.10
CA GLY A 790 7.99 12.83 -5.68
C GLY A 790 8.57 14.21 -5.36
N HIS A 791 9.22 14.30 -4.20
CA HIS A 791 9.72 15.57 -3.65
C HIS A 791 11.05 15.37 -2.94
N TRP A 792 12.06 16.16 -3.30
CA TRP A 792 13.38 16.10 -2.69
C TRP A 792 13.98 17.48 -2.43
N ALA A 793 13.41 18.19 -1.44
CA ALA A 793 13.98 19.43 -0.88
C ALA A 793 15.51 19.39 -0.73
N ALA A 794 16.20 20.27 -1.45
CA ALA A 794 17.66 20.33 -1.46
C ALA A 794 18.24 20.91 -0.16
N SER A 795 19.34 20.34 0.33
CA SER A 795 20.20 20.93 1.36
C SER A 795 21.65 20.48 1.17
N ASP A 796 22.62 21.22 1.73
CA ASP A 796 24.06 21.03 1.52
C ASP A 796 24.51 19.56 1.67
N GLY A 797 24.88 18.91 0.55
CA GLY A 797 25.34 17.53 0.54
C GLY A 797 24.24 16.48 0.69
N ARG A 798 22.98 16.82 0.39
CA ARG A 798 21.78 16.01 0.64
C ARG A 798 20.69 16.10 -0.43
N SER A 799 20.92 16.78 -1.54
CA SER A 799 20.00 16.84 -2.68
C SER A 799 19.99 15.55 -3.52
N SER A 800 19.06 15.43 -4.46
CA SER A 800 19.08 14.40 -5.52
C SER A 800 20.39 14.44 -6.32
N VAL A 801 20.91 15.63 -6.60
CA VAL A 801 22.20 15.86 -7.29
C VAL A 801 23.40 15.38 -6.46
N ASP A 802 23.33 15.42 -5.12
CA ASP A 802 24.37 14.86 -4.23
C ASP A 802 24.33 13.32 -4.15
N ALA A 803 23.20 12.71 -4.52
CA ALA A 803 23.00 11.26 -4.58
C ALA A 803 23.28 10.67 -5.96
N ALA A 804 23.18 11.46 -7.04
CA ALA A 804 23.39 11.03 -8.42
C ALA A 804 24.74 10.30 -8.61
N GLY A 805 24.70 9.12 -9.23
CA GLY A 805 25.86 8.24 -9.42
C GLY A 805 26.51 7.69 -8.14
N GLN A 806 25.89 7.86 -6.96
CA GLN A 806 26.35 7.27 -5.70
C GLN A 806 25.69 5.90 -5.47
N ALA A 807 26.31 5.06 -4.66
CA ALA A 807 25.82 3.70 -4.42
C ALA A 807 24.48 3.69 -3.66
N ALA A 808 23.42 3.23 -4.34
CA ALA A 808 22.07 2.98 -3.83
C ALA A 808 21.93 1.60 -3.18
N ALA A 809 22.81 0.65 -3.50
CA ALA A 809 22.97 -0.60 -2.76
C ALA A 809 24.44 -1.05 -2.76
N VAL A 810 24.88 -1.72 -1.69
CA VAL A 810 26.25 -2.26 -1.57
C VAL A 810 26.28 -3.63 -0.90
N SER A 811 27.20 -4.49 -1.32
CA SER A 811 27.54 -5.73 -0.63
C SER A 811 28.98 -5.72 -0.13
N ALA A 812 29.33 -6.60 0.80
CA ALA A 812 30.72 -6.88 1.16
C ALA A 812 30.88 -8.28 1.78
N THR A 813 32.12 -8.79 1.77
CA THR A 813 32.53 -9.87 2.66
C THR A 813 33.50 -9.31 3.71
N SER A 814 33.11 -9.39 4.99
CA SER A 814 33.85 -8.76 6.09
C SER A 814 35.21 -9.42 6.33
N SER A 815 36.25 -8.60 6.41
CA SER A 815 37.61 -9.04 6.79
C SER A 815 37.77 -9.38 8.27
N LEU A 816 36.74 -9.19 9.10
CA LEU A 816 36.72 -9.54 10.52
C LEU A 816 36.54 -11.05 10.74
N ALA A 817 35.46 -11.62 10.21
CA ALA A 817 35.10 -13.04 10.39
C ALA A 817 34.48 -13.69 9.15
N GLY A 818 34.56 -13.07 7.97
CA GLY A 818 34.01 -13.60 6.71
C GLY A 818 32.52 -13.35 6.51
N ASN A 819 31.89 -12.51 7.33
CA ASN A 819 30.46 -12.18 7.23
C ASN A 819 30.12 -11.59 5.85
N ARG A 820 29.25 -12.25 5.07
CA ARG A 820 28.58 -11.57 3.96
C ARG A 820 27.64 -10.50 4.52
N LEU A 821 27.60 -9.33 3.89
CA LEU A 821 26.64 -8.28 4.22
C LEU A 821 26.09 -7.61 2.97
N PHE A 822 24.86 -7.13 3.07
CA PHE A 822 24.18 -6.37 2.02
C PHE A 822 23.44 -5.18 2.64
N LEU A 823 23.55 -4.00 2.04
CA LEU A 823 22.87 -2.78 2.48
C LEU A 823 22.11 -2.11 1.34
N PHE A 824 20.80 -1.96 1.52
CA PHE A 824 19.97 -1.09 0.69
C PHE A 824 20.07 0.36 1.17
N GLY A 825 20.30 1.29 0.26
CA GLY A 825 20.15 2.73 0.45
C GLY A 825 18.74 3.22 0.12
N THR A 826 18.01 2.44 -0.66
CA THR A 826 16.58 2.58 -0.96
C THR A 826 15.70 2.16 0.23
N SER A 827 14.38 2.26 0.08
CA SER A 827 13.39 1.93 1.12
C SER A 827 12.49 0.73 0.75
N PRO A 828 13.06 -0.47 0.52
CA PRO A 828 12.39 -1.59 -0.17
C PRO A 828 11.25 -2.27 0.61
N THR A 829 10.96 -1.83 1.84
CA THR A 829 9.84 -2.34 2.65
C THR A 829 8.80 -1.28 2.99
N TYR A 830 9.02 0.00 2.62
CA TYR A 830 8.26 1.16 3.13
C TYR A 830 6.74 0.96 3.01
N ARG A 831 6.04 0.86 4.16
CA ARG A 831 4.58 0.61 4.25
C ARG A 831 4.05 -0.56 3.40
N ASN A 832 4.92 -1.47 2.92
CA ASN A 832 4.59 -2.49 1.90
C ASN A 832 4.18 -1.93 0.51
N HIS A 833 4.52 -0.68 0.19
CA HIS A 833 4.23 -0.06 -1.12
C HIS A 833 5.08 -0.63 -2.28
N PRO A 834 6.43 -0.69 -2.20
CA PRO A 834 7.27 -1.18 -3.31
C PRO A 834 7.40 -2.71 -3.30
N VAL A 835 6.37 -3.41 -3.76
CA VAL A 835 6.29 -4.88 -3.73
C VAL A 835 7.38 -5.55 -4.56
N GLY A 836 7.75 -5.01 -5.73
CA GLY A 836 8.76 -5.61 -6.61
C GLY A 836 10.15 -5.72 -5.94
N ALA A 837 10.48 -4.75 -5.09
CA ALA A 837 11.72 -4.73 -4.29
C ALA A 837 11.80 -5.86 -3.24
N PHE A 838 10.71 -6.59 -2.96
CA PHE A 838 10.77 -7.77 -2.09
C PHE A 838 11.58 -8.91 -2.73
N SER A 839 11.58 -9.03 -4.05
CA SER A 839 12.43 -10.03 -4.74
C SER A 839 13.92 -9.78 -4.47
N ASP A 840 14.35 -8.51 -4.43
CA ASP A 840 15.72 -8.09 -4.11
C ASP A 840 16.09 -8.33 -2.63
N ILE A 841 15.11 -8.18 -1.72
CA ILE A 841 15.27 -8.60 -0.31
C ILE A 841 15.56 -10.10 -0.24
N ALA A 842 14.86 -10.93 -1.01
CA ALA A 842 15.12 -12.36 -1.05
C ALA A 842 16.46 -12.70 -1.70
N ARG A 843 16.82 -12.09 -2.85
CA ARG A 843 18.14 -12.18 -3.50
C ARG A 843 19.26 -11.92 -2.49
N SER A 844 19.23 -10.76 -1.83
CA SER A 844 20.25 -10.36 -0.86
C SER A 844 20.32 -11.27 0.38
N ILE A 845 19.20 -11.85 0.83
CA ILE A 845 19.17 -12.81 1.95
C ILE A 845 19.73 -14.18 1.57
N PHE A 846 19.35 -14.75 0.42
CA PHE A 846 19.87 -16.04 -0.04
C PHE A 846 21.35 -15.91 -0.41
N TRP A 847 21.75 -14.88 -1.16
CA TRP A 847 23.16 -14.57 -1.43
C TRP A 847 23.98 -14.42 -0.14
N ALA A 848 23.46 -13.73 0.87
CA ALA A 848 24.18 -13.57 2.13
C ALA A 848 24.35 -14.90 2.89
N THR A 849 23.52 -15.92 2.62
CA THR A 849 23.47 -17.18 3.38
C THR A 849 23.97 -18.42 2.63
N GLU A 850 24.43 -18.30 1.37
CA GLU A 850 25.08 -19.35 0.57
C GLU A 850 26.15 -20.15 1.36
N THR A 851 25.73 -21.28 1.93
CA THR A 851 26.57 -22.09 2.83
C THR A 851 26.23 -23.59 2.81
N ALA A 852 25.11 -24.00 2.22
CA ALA A 852 24.77 -25.41 2.09
C ALA A 852 25.44 -26.03 0.86
N SER A 853 25.67 -27.35 0.91
CA SER A 853 26.13 -28.11 -0.25
C SER A 853 25.02 -28.19 -1.31
N SER A 854 25.39 -27.97 -2.57
CA SER A 854 24.51 -28.20 -3.72
C SER A 854 24.08 -29.67 -3.82
N ILE A 855 22.94 -29.90 -4.46
CA ILE A 855 22.41 -31.26 -4.67
C ILE A 855 23.31 -32.08 -5.60
N GLU A 856 23.40 -33.40 -5.39
CA GLU A 856 24.29 -34.24 -6.18
C GLU A 856 23.96 -34.18 -7.70
N PRO A 857 24.93 -33.85 -8.57
CA PRO A 857 24.73 -33.86 -10.01
C PRO A 857 24.56 -35.29 -10.55
N PRO A 858 23.96 -35.47 -11.75
CA PRO A 858 23.74 -36.78 -12.34
C PRO A 858 25.06 -37.54 -12.53
N VAL A 859 25.07 -38.81 -12.10
CA VAL A 859 26.23 -39.70 -12.23
C VAL A 859 26.44 -40.05 -13.70
N VAL A 860 27.42 -39.38 -14.33
CA VAL A 860 27.89 -39.74 -15.68
C VAL A 860 28.51 -41.14 -15.61
N GLN A 861 27.82 -42.14 -16.16
CA GLN A 861 28.51 -43.38 -16.52
C GLN A 861 29.54 -43.05 -17.60
N PRO A 862 30.83 -43.33 -17.40
CA PRO A 862 31.82 -43.08 -18.45
C PRO A 862 31.46 -43.94 -19.66
N GLU A 863 31.42 -43.32 -20.85
CA GLU A 863 31.26 -44.09 -22.09
C GLU A 863 32.30 -45.22 -22.13
N PRO A 864 31.90 -46.45 -22.49
CA PRO A 864 32.81 -47.59 -22.52
C PRO A 864 33.90 -47.30 -23.56
N THR A 865 35.11 -47.00 -23.06
CA THR A 865 36.24 -46.50 -23.87
C THR A 865 36.40 -47.35 -25.13
N ALA A 866 36.24 -46.71 -26.29
CA ALA A 866 36.24 -47.39 -27.58
C ALA A 866 37.47 -48.30 -27.67
N THR A 867 37.23 -49.61 -27.82
CA THR A 867 38.31 -50.60 -27.80
C THR A 867 39.30 -50.25 -28.91
N PRO A 868 40.61 -50.09 -28.62
CA PRO A 868 41.54 -49.48 -29.56
C PRO A 868 41.63 -50.29 -30.85
N THR A 869 41.11 -49.72 -31.93
CA THR A 869 41.28 -50.24 -33.29
C THR A 869 42.78 -50.33 -33.59
N PRO A 870 43.30 -51.49 -34.02
CA PRO A 870 44.73 -51.65 -34.28
C PRO A 870 45.19 -50.73 -35.41
N GLU A 871 46.36 -50.09 -35.23
CA GLU A 871 46.90 -49.12 -36.19
C GLU A 871 47.08 -49.73 -37.60
N PRO A 872 46.70 -49.01 -38.67
CA PRO A 872 47.03 -49.40 -40.03
C PRO A 872 48.53 -49.20 -40.28
N THR A 873 49.24 -50.26 -40.66
CA THR A 873 50.68 -50.21 -40.95
C THR A 873 50.98 -49.22 -42.08
N THR A 874 51.89 -48.28 -41.82
CA THR A 874 52.23 -47.21 -42.77
C THR A 874 53.05 -47.71 -43.96
N VAL A 875 52.75 -47.16 -45.14
CA VAL A 875 53.52 -47.34 -46.39
C VAL A 875 54.03 -45.96 -46.83
N PRO A 876 55.34 -45.76 -47.08
CA PRO A 876 55.92 -44.44 -47.35
C PRO A 876 55.86 -44.02 -48.83
N THR A 877 56.33 -42.79 -49.12
CA THR A 877 56.65 -42.16 -50.43
C THR A 877 55.60 -41.15 -50.95
N PRO A 878 55.93 -39.93 -51.42
CA PRO A 878 57.11 -39.07 -51.16
C PRO A 878 56.80 -37.57 -50.87
N GLU A 879 57.83 -36.77 -50.58
CA GLU A 879 57.90 -35.29 -50.79
C GLU A 879 57.83 -34.92 -52.30
N PRO A 880 57.64 -33.64 -52.78
CA PRO A 880 58.11 -32.37 -52.18
C PRO A 880 57.31 -31.03 -52.45
N THR A 881 57.85 -29.89 -51.95
CA THR A 881 57.88 -28.50 -52.55
C THR A 881 57.10 -27.32 -51.89
N THR A 882 57.81 -26.61 -51.01
CA THR A 882 57.88 -25.13 -50.70
C THR A 882 56.86 -24.06 -51.18
N GLU A 883 56.51 -23.17 -50.22
CA GLU A 883 56.39 -21.68 -50.28
C GLU A 883 55.24 -20.97 -51.07
N PRO A 884 54.93 -19.65 -50.79
CA PRO A 884 55.40 -18.74 -49.72
C PRO A 884 54.28 -17.96 -48.94
N THR A 885 54.70 -17.20 -47.92
CA THR A 885 53.91 -16.22 -47.12
C THR A 885 53.81 -14.83 -47.78
N PRO A 886 52.82 -13.98 -47.40
CA PRO A 886 53.13 -12.56 -47.14
C PRO A 886 52.48 -11.96 -45.86
N GLU A 887 53.14 -10.91 -45.35
CA GLU A 887 52.82 -10.05 -44.20
C GLU A 887 52.91 -8.56 -44.67
N PRO A 888 52.84 -7.51 -43.82
CA PRO A 888 51.71 -6.96 -43.05
C PRO A 888 51.37 -5.49 -43.49
N THR A 889 50.48 -4.75 -42.80
CA THR A 889 50.38 -3.27 -42.91
C THR A 889 49.83 -2.63 -41.62
N THR A 890 50.17 -1.36 -41.33
CA THR A 890 49.88 -0.63 -40.07
C THR A 890 49.56 0.87 -40.28
N THR A 891 49.28 1.58 -39.18
CA THR A 891 49.31 3.06 -38.92
C THR A 891 48.00 3.87 -38.91
N GLY A 892 47.88 4.81 -37.94
CA GLY A 892 46.86 5.88 -37.91
C GLY A 892 46.56 6.51 -36.52
N ALA A 893 47.19 7.65 -36.18
CA ALA A 893 46.90 8.55 -35.04
C ALA A 893 47.49 9.96 -35.37
N PRO A 894 47.11 11.13 -34.78
CA PRO A 894 47.40 11.47 -33.36
C PRO A 894 46.56 12.62 -32.67
N ALA A 895 46.99 13.05 -31.46
CA ALA A 895 47.00 14.45 -30.93
C ALA A 895 45.69 15.10 -30.37
N LEU A 896 45.67 16.04 -29.38
CA LEU A 896 46.71 16.63 -28.47
C LEU A 896 46.11 17.52 -27.31
N VAL A 897 46.92 17.80 -26.25
CA VAL A 897 46.93 18.96 -25.29
C VAL A 897 46.17 18.90 -23.93
N VAL A 898 46.78 19.56 -22.90
CA VAL A 898 46.71 19.42 -21.41
C VAL A 898 47.37 20.70 -20.77
N PRO A 899 47.41 20.96 -19.43
CA PRO A 899 46.41 20.94 -18.33
C PRO A 899 45.87 22.40 -18.12
N PRO A 900 46.04 23.23 -17.03
CA PRO A 900 46.64 23.16 -15.66
C PRO A 900 45.55 23.06 -14.53
N SER A 901 45.75 23.21 -13.19
CA SER A 901 46.87 23.59 -12.30
C SER A 901 46.68 23.04 -10.86
N ASP A 902 47.70 23.11 -9.98
CA ASP A 902 47.67 22.72 -8.55
C ASP A 902 47.03 23.74 -7.58
N SER A 903 46.67 23.30 -6.35
CA SER A 903 47.32 23.80 -5.10
C SER A 903 46.82 23.04 -3.85
N SER A 904 47.39 23.30 -2.67
CA SER A 904 47.24 22.45 -1.47
C SER A 904 47.29 23.21 -0.13
N LEU A 905 46.88 22.52 0.94
CA LEU A 905 47.16 22.78 2.37
C LEU A 905 46.58 24.05 3.03
N ALA A 906 45.67 23.85 4.00
CA ALA A 906 45.82 24.34 5.38
C ALA A 906 44.89 23.56 6.34
N THR A 907 45.13 23.60 7.66
CA THR A 907 44.41 22.81 8.66
C THR A 907 44.11 23.59 9.96
N THR A 908 43.21 23.03 10.78
CA THR A 908 42.99 23.25 12.24
C THR A 908 42.08 24.40 12.73
N GLY A 909 41.27 24.07 13.76
CA GLY A 909 40.62 24.99 14.71
C GLY A 909 39.14 25.30 14.42
N GLY A 910 38.19 25.19 15.36
CA GLY A 910 38.27 24.63 16.72
C GLY A 910 37.14 25.10 17.66
N SER A 911 36.96 24.40 18.79
CA SER A 911 36.18 24.78 19.99
C SER A 911 34.67 25.09 19.87
N SER A 912 33.87 24.15 20.39
CA SER A 912 32.64 24.39 21.20
C SER A 912 33.02 24.92 22.62
N PRO A 913 32.13 25.10 23.64
CA PRO A 913 30.70 24.75 23.75
C PRO A 913 29.74 25.71 24.53
N GLY A 914 28.43 25.42 24.49
CA GLY A 914 27.54 25.50 25.68
C GLY A 914 26.73 26.79 25.95
N SER A 915 25.79 26.84 26.92
CA SER A 915 25.10 25.75 27.67
C SER A 915 24.04 26.26 28.70
N LEU A 916 22.99 25.45 28.99
CA LEU A 916 22.17 25.34 30.25
C LEU A 916 20.95 26.28 30.58
N TRP A 917 19.78 25.64 30.83
CA TRP A 917 18.78 25.84 31.94
C TRP A 917 17.99 27.18 32.06
N ALA A 918 16.84 27.35 32.76
CA ALA A 918 15.71 26.54 33.30
C ALA A 918 14.69 27.55 33.97
N GLY A 919 13.45 27.28 34.42
CA GLY A 919 12.53 26.12 34.50
C GLY A 919 11.43 26.32 35.59
N ALA A 920 10.41 25.43 35.70
CA ALA A 920 9.34 25.35 36.75
C ALA A 920 8.21 26.44 36.75
N ALA A 921 7.02 26.32 37.40
CA ALA A 921 6.12 25.19 37.78
C ALA A 921 4.80 25.69 38.46
N ALA A 922 3.75 24.82 38.53
CA ALA A 922 2.53 24.88 39.40
C ALA A 922 1.43 25.95 39.08
N LEU A 923 0.14 25.87 39.50
CA LEU A 923 -0.61 24.95 40.41
C LEU A 923 -2.15 24.89 40.08
N MET A 924 -2.80 23.76 40.42
CA MET A 924 -4.25 23.41 40.60
C MET A 924 -5.39 24.48 40.58
N MET A 925 -6.58 24.12 40.04
CA MET A 925 -7.77 23.75 40.85
C MET A 925 -8.97 23.14 40.06
N PHE A 926 -9.98 22.63 40.80
CA PHE A 926 -11.17 21.88 40.33
C PHE A 926 -12.39 22.77 39.96
N GLY A 927 -13.26 22.24 39.09
CA GLY A 927 -14.66 22.66 38.96
C GLY A 927 -15.48 21.69 38.09
N ALA A 928 -16.59 21.16 38.61
CA ALA A 928 -17.44 20.19 37.89
C ALA A 928 -18.86 20.74 37.68
N GLY A 929 -19.42 20.49 36.49
CA GLY A 929 -20.81 20.80 36.14
C GLY A 929 -21.28 19.87 35.02
N ALA A 930 -22.56 19.49 35.08
CA ALA A 930 -23.22 18.73 34.02
C ALA A 930 -24.41 19.53 33.52
N PHE A 931 -24.56 19.61 32.20
CA PHE A 931 -25.75 20.15 31.54
C PHE A 931 -26.26 19.12 30.53
N VAL A 932 -27.56 19.17 30.30
CA VAL A 932 -28.25 18.47 29.22
C VAL A 932 -29.02 19.55 28.47
N LEU A 933 -28.72 19.74 27.19
CA LEU A 933 -29.55 20.55 26.30
C LEU A 933 -30.30 19.61 25.36
N ALA A 934 -31.58 19.91 25.14
CA ALA A 934 -32.28 19.44 23.96
C ALA A 934 -32.13 20.54 22.90
N ARG A 935 -31.48 20.23 21.77
CA ARG A 935 -31.41 21.14 20.62
C ARG A 935 -32.73 21.12 19.87
N THR A 936 -33.11 22.25 19.29
CA THR A 936 -34.23 22.37 18.35
C THR A 936 -33.71 23.00 17.07
N ARG A 937 -33.69 22.24 15.97
CA ARG A 937 -33.37 22.76 14.64
C ARG A 937 -34.33 23.91 14.31
N ALA A 938 -33.77 25.05 13.91
CA ALA A 938 -34.52 26.26 13.61
C ALA A 938 -34.05 26.80 12.26
N ARG A 939 -34.83 26.55 11.20
CA ARG A 939 -34.48 26.97 9.84
C ARG A 939 -34.20 28.48 9.78
N ARG A 940 -33.08 28.82 9.14
CA ARG A 940 -32.95 30.13 8.48
C ARG A 940 -33.91 30.12 7.29
N SER A 941 -34.69 31.20 7.15
CA SER A 941 -35.42 31.51 5.92
C SER A 941 -35.34 33.01 5.72
N ALA A 942 -34.45 33.42 4.82
CA ALA A 942 -34.27 34.79 4.35
C ALA A 942 -34.35 34.79 2.82
N GLU A 943 -34.76 35.93 2.26
CA GLU A 943 -35.23 36.13 0.89
C GLU A 943 -34.23 35.79 -0.22
#